data_AF-A0A8S0PHC3-F1
#
_entry.id   AF-A0A8S0PHC3-F1
#
_cell.length_a   1.000
_cell.length_b   1.000
_cell.length_c   1.000
_cell.angle_alpha   90.00
_cell.angle_beta   90.00
_cell.angle_gamma   90.00
#
_symmetry.space_group_name_H-M   'P 1'
#
loop_
_entity.id
_entity.type
_entity.pdbx_description
1 polymer ?
#
loop_
_entity_poly.entity_id
_entity_poly.type
_entity_poly.pdbx_seq_one_letter_code
_entity_poly.pdbx_strand_id
1 'polypeptide(L)'
;MGSEAGIQADSTNLKLRELLKETQLDYSSENTKIINDVVSALKEAIDQIPEDFQVAADTAPGFVKDIGADKVEFKFKKPKSIEIGGSYSFKCAAKPDVHVDLFLRLPKECFYEKDYLNYRYHAKRFLYLCIIKKYVKLSSIIQEVKWSTFHNEARKPVLVVYPAARLSGNAAFCVKIIPTSKSIFCVSKLNLQRNNVRSLNQEGVLQATPKYNSSILEDMFLEDNFEFVKRTFMGWKELGEALILLKVWARQRSSIYAHDCLSGFLIAIIMAYLASKSSKNRINKSVNVIQILRITLDFIANSKVWDHGLYFQPEVESNISNKDRRKEFQLFPVIICDSFGVNLAFRMSLSGFQELRDEAAVALSCIDKCKDGGFDEMFMTKIDFPAKFDYCTRLNLKGSREVYSCGFCLDEECWRTYEQKVLSLIDQALRGRTKLVRVIWRNATSECNIEDGLSTLDGEELLIGISINSVEEAFKQAVMGPSSEEKDKAVEFRKFWGDKATLRWFRDGKIAEVAVWEHEESERHLIIKEIIEHVLSRHLSLPKENIISIVDQLDFSLCLGNKDPITFSANLLKAFDNLSKHLRLLDDIPLRVSSVQPLDSAFRLTSVFPPQPHPLAYEDSVGVKPQKLTSTCIQPLEVMIQLEGSGNWPMDELAMEKTKSAFLMKIGESLQEKWGISCTATEEDVDVFTSGYAFRLKILHERGLGLVQRQGNAHVKRVLSSDKKLFVCGQHSSMINGLRGRYPIYGPVVRLAKRWVSAHLFSNSLTEDAIELLVAYLFLKPLPFRPPSSRITGFLRFLRLLSEYDWSFSSLIVDINGDLTPQDGKEINDNFLSNRREYRDDMQNISPAMFIATAYDKASEAWTRASPTAAELRRLAAYAASSAKLLTSLIMQNLNDSYRWECLFRTPLNNYNAVILLHRDKLPFPHHLLFPSEINQGRHIVRGNPSEIFHPFLIPGDLRGSLEEMKNKLMVNFDPLGHFTRDIEREFPDEFKVWYDSLGGDAVGLTLRNKSSKKRGRDVNCEDKDLIDSLRAVGELGKGFVRNIYLLKAPKVNS
;
A
#
# COMPACT_ATOMS: atom_id res chain seq x y z
N MET A 1 21.49 11.82 27.47
CA MET A 1 20.01 11.98 27.58
C MET A 1 19.55 13.44 27.51
N GLY A 2 20.01 14.36 28.37
CA GLY A 2 19.56 15.77 28.32
C GLY A 2 20.00 16.56 27.06
N SER A 3 21.14 16.23 26.45
CA SER A 3 21.65 16.87 25.23
C SER A 3 21.01 16.36 23.94
N GLU A 4 20.77 15.05 23.82
CA GLU A 4 20.12 14.44 22.64
C GLU A 4 18.65 14.84 22.50
N ALA A 5 17.91 14.92 23.62
CA ALA A 5 16.52 15.38 23.59
C ALA A 5 16.39 16.85 23.15
N GLY A 6 17.37 17.70 23.50
CA GLY A 6 17.44 19.09 23.04
C GLY A 6 17.72 19.21 21.54
N ILE A 7 18.72 18.47 21.03
CA ILE A 7 19.09 18.47 19.60
C ILE A 7 17.96 17.92 18.72
N GLN A 8 17.27 16.87 19.17
CA GLN A 8 16.15 16.27 18.43
C GLN A 8 14.93 17.20 18.39
N ALA A 9 14.67 17.95 19.46
CA ALA A 9 13.63 18.98 19.48
C ALA A 9 13.94 20.12 18.49
N ASP A 10 15.20 20.55 18.38
CA ASP A 10 15.61 21.60 17.45
C ASP A 10 15.53 21.17 15.97
N SER A 11 15.92 19.93 15.65
CA SER A 11 15.75 19.33 14.31
C SER A 11 14.28 19.27 13.89
N THR A 12 13.42 18.76 14.78
CA THR A 12 11.97 18.64 14.53
C THR A 12 11.33 20.01 14.28
N ASN A 13 11.70 21.01 15.10
CA ASN A 13 11.23 22.38 14.95
C ASN A 13 11.66 23.00 13.60
N LEU A 14 12.87 22.72 13.13
CA LEU A 14 13.34 23.19 11.82
C LEU A 14 12.53 22.58 10.68
N LYS A 15 12.35 21.25 10.67
CA LYS A 15 11.56 20.53 9.66
C LYS A 15 10.11 21.04 9.61
N LEU A 16 9.48 21.26 10.76
CA LEU A 16 8.12 21.81 10.84
C LEU A 16 8.03 23.24 10.30
N ARG A 17 9.05 24.09 10.54
CA ARG A 17 9.09 25.45 9.98
C ARG A 17 9.19 25.43 8.45
N GLU A 18 10.01 24.54 7.88
CA GLU A 18 10.10 24.40 6.43
C GLU A 18 8.79 23.86 5.83
N LEU A 19 8.18 22.84 6.44
CA LEU A 19 6.88 22.34 6.01
C LEU A 19 5.79 23.42 6.06
N LEU A 20 5.79 24.26 7.09
CA LEU A 20 4.86 25.38 7.19
C LEU A 20 5.06 26.39 6.06
N LYS A 21 6.31 26.71 5.68
CA LYS A 21 6.58 27.59 4.53
C LYS A 21 6.02 27.02 3.22
N GLU A 22 6.12 25.71 3.02
CA GLU A 22 5.62 25.04 1.82
C GLU A 22 4.07 24.95 1.80
N THR A 23 3.47 24.67 2.96
CA THR A 23 2.03 24.36 3.06
C THR A 23 1.16 25.59 3.31
N GLN A 24 1.70 26.66 3.89
CA GLN A 24 0.97 27.90 4.14
C GLN A 24 0.72 28.64 2.82
N LEU A 25 -0.50 29.17 2.67
CA LEU A 25 -0.83 30.05 1.57
C LEU A 25 -0.09 31.39 1.73
N ASP A 26 0.42 31.94 0.64
CA ASP A 26 0.98 33.29 0.64
C ASP A 26 -0.16 34.32 0.58
N TYR A 27 -0.30 35.10 1.66
CA TYR A 27 -1.29 36.18 1.80
C TYR A 27 -0.69 37.55 1.43
N SER A 28 0.25 37.59 0.49
CA SER A 28 0.76 38.82 -0.11
C SER A 28 -0.37 39.68 -0.68
N SER A 29 -0.11 40.99 -0.80
CA SER A 29 -1.07 41.95 -1.37
C SER A 29 -1.46 41.59 -2.81
N GLU A 30 -0.54 41.00 -3.57
CA GLU A 30 -0.79 40.51 -4.93
C GLU A 30 -1.80 39.35 -4.97
N ASN A 31 -1.57 38.26 -4.23
CA ASN A 31 -2.49 37.13 -4.18
C ASN A 31 -3.86 37.52 -3.61
N THR A 32 -3.86 38.40 -2.60
CA THR A 32 -5.09 38.92 -2.02
C THR A 32 -5.87 39.75 -3.04
N LYS A 33 -5.18 40.56 -3.86
CA LYS A 33 -5.81 41.32 -4.95
C LYS A 33 -6.42 40.38 -6.00
N ILE A 34 -5.70 39.36 -6.46
CA ILE A 34 -6.20 38.38 -7.44
C ILE A 34 -7.50 37.72 -6.95
N ILE A 35 -7.52 37.27 -5.69
CA ILE A 35 -8.71 36.62 -5.11
C ILE A 35 -9.86 37.64 -4.98
N ASN A 36 -9.57 38.86 -4.53
CA ASN A 36 -10.58 39.90 -4.43
C ASN A 36 -11.14 40.31 -5.79
N ASP A 37 -10.33 40.37 -6.84
CA ASP A 37 -10.76 40.69 -8.20
C ASP A 37 -11.72 39.61 -8.73
N VAL A 38 -11.39 38.32 -8.54
CA VAL A 38 -12.28 37.20 -8.88
C VAL A 38 -13.58 37.25 -8.08
N VAL A 39 -13.51 37.50 -6.77
CA VAL A 39 -14.71 37.62 -5.92
C VAL A 39 -15.56 38.83 -6.33
N SER A 40 -14.93 39.94 -6.73
CA SER A 40 -15.63 41.14 -7.21
C SER A 40 -16.32 40.87 -8.54
N ALA A 41 -15.65 40.19 -9.48
CA ALA A 41 -16.27 39.76 -10.73
C ALA A 41 -17.45 38.79 -10.52
N LEU A 42 -17.37 37.90 -9.53
CA LEU A 42 -18.49 37.04 -9.17
C LEU A 42 -19.65 37.85 -8.59
N LYS A 43 -19.38 38.85 -7.75
CA LYS A 43 -20.41 39.77 -7.23
C LYS A 43 -21.07 40.55 -8.36
N GLU A 44 -20.29 41.12 -9.28
CA GLU A 44 -20.79 41.85 -10.45
C GLU A 44 -21.67 40.96 -11.34
N ALA A 45 -21.25 39.72 -11.61
CA ALA A 45 -22.04 38.77 -12.41
C ALA A 45 -23.38 38.43 -11.72
N ILE A 46 -23.39 38.33 -10.39
CA ILE A 46 -24.61 38.09 -9.59
C ILE A 46 -25.48 39.35 -9.52
N ASP A 47 -24.89 40.53 -9.48
CA ASP A 47 -25.61 41.81 -9.45
C ASP A 47 -26.32 42.13 -10.76
N GLN A 48 -25.90 41.53 -11.89
CA GLN A 48 -26.57 41.63 -13.18
C GLN A 48 -27.85 40.78 -13.29
N ILE A 49 -28.14 39.92 -12.32
CA ILE A 49 -29.33 39.05 -12.36
C ILE A 49 -30.59 39.91 -12.17
N PRO A 50 -31.58 39.85 -13.07
CA PRO A 50 -32.86 40.54 -12.91
C PRO A 50 -33.59 40.09 -11.64
N GLU A 51 -34.36 40.98 -11.01
CA GLU A 51 -35.19 40.62 -9.84
C GLU A 51 -36.62 40.23 -10.24
N ASP A 52 -37.33 39.58 -9.31
CA ASP A 52 -38.77 39.33 -9.32
C ASP A 52 -39.31 38.43 -10.44
N PHE A 53 -38.44 37.81 -11.22
CA PHE A 53 -38.85 36.76 -12.15
C PHE A 53 -39.15 35.44 -11.41
N GLN A 54 -40.07 34.66 -11.96
CA GLN A 54 -40.49 33.40 -11.39
C GLN A 54 -39.44 32.30 -11.66
N VAL A 55 -39.03 31.59 -10.60
CA VAL A 55 -38.23 30.37 -10.67
C VAL A 55 -39.11 29.20 -10.27
N ALA A 56 -39.17 28.17 -11.12
CA ALA A 56 -40.01 26.99 -10.91
C ALA A 56 -39.19 25.68 -11.04
N ALA A 57 -39.88 24.54 -10.92
CA ALA A 57 -39.26 23.21 -10.94
C ALA A 57 -38.57 22.86 -12.28
N ASP A 58 -39.00 23.50 -13.37
CA ASP A 58 -38.47 23.36 -14.72
C ASP A 58 -37.00 23.73 -14.88
N THR A 59 -36.46 24.52 -13.95
CA THR A 59 -35.03 24.90 -13.95
C THR A 59 -34.11 23.72 -13.65
N ALA A 60 -34.56 22.73 -12.85
CA ALA A 60 -33.82 21.51 -12.57
C ALA A 60 -34.78 20.34 -12.25
N PRO A 61 -35.50 19.83 -13.27
CA PRO A 61 -36.62 18.92 -13.06
C PRO A 61 -36.17 17.56 -12.50
N GLY A 62 -34.97 17.08 -12.85
CA GLY A 62 -34.41 15.83 -12.33
C GLY A 62 -34.21 15.87 -10.83
N PHE A 63 -33.49 16.89 -10.33
CA PHE A 63 -33.26 17.07 -8.89
C PHE A 63 -34.55 17.26 -8.08
N VAL A 64 -35.47 18.11 -8.56
CA VAL A 64 -36.73 18.40 -7.85
C VAL A 64 -37.60 17.15 -7.75
N LYS A 65 -37.63 16.34 -8.81
CA LYS A 65 -38.33 15.05 -8.83
C LYS A 65 -37.72 14.07 -7.83
N ASP A 66 -36.40 13.91 -7.84
CA ASP A 66 -35.73 12.90 -7.01
C ASP A 66 -35.77 13.25 -5.52
N ILE A 67 -35.68 14.53 -5.16
CA ILE A 67 -35.82 14.98 -3.76
C ILE A 67 -37.29 14.99 -3.29
N GLY A 68 -38.26 14.92 -4.20
CA GLY A 68 -39.69 14.84 -3.89
C GLY A 68 -40.30 16.12 -3.31
N ALA A 69 -39.81 17.30 -3.70
CA ALA A 69 -40.35 18.57 -3.22
C ALA A 69 -41.59 19.02 -4.02
N ASP A 70 -42.66 19.41 -3.32
CA ASP A 70 -43.98 19.71 -3.91
C ASP A 70 -44.18 21.20 -4.27
N LYS A 71 -43.65 22.13 -3.46
CA LYS A 71 -43.86 23.58 -3.61
C LYS A 71 -42.52 24.31 -3.67
N VAL A 72 -41.94 24.36 -4.86
CA VAL A 72 -40.57 24.88 -5.08
C VAL A 72 -40.53 26.23 -5.77
N GLU A 73 -41.68 26.80 -6.11
CA GLU A 73 -41.79 28.09 -6.79
C GLU A 73 -41.45 29.27 -5.87
N PHE A 74 -40.72 30.25 -6.42
CA PHE A 74 -40.42 31.52 -5.75
C PHE A 74 -40.08 32.62 -6.77
N LYS A 75 -40.19 33.87 -6.33
CA LYS A 75 -39.66 35.03 -7.07
C LYS A 75 -38.20 35.22 -6.71
N PHE A 76 -37.33 35.32 -7.71
CA PHE A 76 -35.91 35.52 -7.48
C PHE A 76 -35.63 36.91 -6.87
N LYS A 77 -34.84 36.93 -5.81
CA LYS A 77 -34.24 38.13 -5.22
C LYS A 77 -32.73 37.94 -5.15
N LYS A 78 -31.97 39.03 -5.22
CA LYS A 78 -30.51 38.95 -5.11
C LYS A 78 -30.07 38.49 -3.71
N PRO A 79 -28.86 37.92 -3.57
CA PRO A 79 -28.35 37.51 -2.27
C PRO A 79 -28.24 38.70 -1.31
N LYS A 80 -28.56 38.47 -0.03
CA LYS A 80 -28.51 39.53 0.98
C LYS A 80 -27.07 39.99 1.29
N SER A 81 -26.11 39.07 1.21
CA SER A 81 -24.69 39.36 1.31
C SER A 81 -23.87 38.25 0.66
N ILE A 82 -22.65 38.62 0.25
CA ILE A 82 -21.66 37.73 -0.33
C ILE A 82 -20.33 38.01 0.37
N GLU A 83 -19.89 37.08 1.23
CA GLU A 83 -18.74 37.27 2.12
C GLU A 83 -17.75 36.11 2.00
N ILE A 84 -16.45 36.43 2.11
CA ILE A 84 -15.40 35.40 2.08
C ILE A 84 -15.35 34.71 3.44
N GLY A 85 -15.50 33.39 3.41
CA GLY A 85 -15.55 32.51 4.56
C GLY A 85 -14.40 31.51 4.63
N GLY A 86 -14.56 30.54 5.53
CA GLY A 86 -13.68 29.39 5.63
C GLY A 86 -12.25 29.71 6.06
N SER A 87 -11.34 28.79 5.78
CA SER A 87 -9.96 28.85 6.29
C SER A 87 -9.12 29.99 5.72
N TYR A 88 -9.49 30.53 4.56
CA TYR A 88 -8.81 31.66 3.93
C TYR A 88 -8.95 32.94 4.77
N SER A 89 -10.14 33.22 5.29
CA SER A 89 -10.44 34.48 6.01
C SER A 89 -9.67 34.67 7.32
N PHE A 90 -9.24 33.60 7.98
CA PHE A 90 -8.40 33.64 9.19
C PHE A 90 -6.99 33.09 8.94
N LYS A 91 -6.52 33.14 7.69
CA LYS A 91 -5.15 32.83 7.27
C LYS A 91 -4.65 31.41 7.54
N CYS A 92 -5.55 30.43 7.58
CA CYS A 92 -5.26 29.02 7.87
C CYS A 92 -5.63 28.07 6.73
N ALA A 93 -5.74 28.58 5.49
CA ALA A 93 -5.83 27.74 4.29
C ALA A 93 -4.49 27.03 4.05
N ALA A 94 -4.55 25.72 3.77
CA ALA A 94 -3.38 24.87 3.57
C ALA A 94 -3.33 24.36 2.12
N LYS A 95 -2.16 24.44 1.48
CA LYS A 95 -1.87 23.86 0.16
C LYS A 95 -1.85 22.32 0.21
N PRO A 96 -1.95 21.59 -0.92
CA PRO A 96 -2.12 22.09 -2.31
C PRO A 96 -3.54 22.53 -2.66
N ASP A 97 -4.56 22.04 -1.96
CA ASP A 97 -5.96 22.36 -2.24
C ASP A 97 -6.35 23.74 -1.67
N VAL A 98 -6.21 24.77 -2.50
CA VAL A 98 -6.59 26.15 -2.16
C VAL A 98 -8.06 26.38 -2.52
N HIS A 99 -8.92 26.22 -1.51
CA HIS A 99 -10.34 26.55 -1.59
C HIS A 99 -10.61 27.89 -0.91
N VAL A 100 -11.24 28.81 -1.63
CA VAL A 100 -11.80 30.05 -1.08
C VAL A 100 -13.30 29.84 -0.93
N ASP A 101 -13.78 29.74 0.31
CA ASP A 101 -15.21 29.59 0.58
C ASP A 101 -15.89 30.96 0.45
N LEU A 102 -16.98 31.03 -0.30
CA LEU A 102 -17.78 32.23 -0.50
C LEU A 102 -19.20 31.98 0.04
N PHE A 103 -19.53 32.59 1.17
CA PHE A 103 -20.85 32.49 1.77
C PHE A 103 -21.81 33.39 1.03
N LEU A 104 -22.87 32.78 0.49
CA LEU A 104 -23.94 33.46 -0.24
C LEU A 104 -25.20 33.42 0.62
N ARG A 105 -25.56 34.56 1.23
CA ARG A 105 -26.72 34.63 2.12
C ARG A 105 -28.01 34.71 1.32
N LEU A 106 -28.80 33.65 1.42
CA LEU A 106 -30.08 33.53 0.75
C LEU A 106 -31.09 34.57 1.29
N PRO A 107 -31.82 35.29 0.43
CA PRO A 107 -32.83 36.25 0.84
C PRO A 107 -34.07 35.55 1.41
N LYS A 108 -34.58 36.05 2.54
CA LYS A 108 -35.74 35.43 3.23
C LYS A 108 -37.01 35.53 2.38
N GLU A 109 -37.08 36.53 1.53
CA GLU A 109 -38.17 36.85 0.60
C GLU A 109 -38.44 35.73 -0.42
N CYS A 110 -37.43 34.89 -0.73
CA CYS A 110 -37.59 33.74 -1.62
C CYS A 110 -38.20 32.50 -0.93
N PHE A 111 -38.38 32.53 0.39
CA PHE A 111 -38.83 31.39 1.20
C PHE A 111 -40.11 31.72 1.97
N TYR A 112 -41.04 30.77 1.98
CA TYR A 112 -42.22 30.81 2.84
C TYR A 112 -41.91 30.21 4.21
N GLU A 113 -42.69 30.60 5.23
CA GLU A 113 -42.48 30.18 6.62
C GLU A 113 -42.47 28.65 6.82
N LYS A 114 -43.14 27.90 5.93
CA LYS A 114 -43.27 26.43 5.97
C LYS A 114 -42.33 25.70 5.01
N ASP A 115 -41.37 26.38 4.38
CA ASP A 115 -40.45 25.76 3.43
C ASP A 115 -39.39 24.88 4.10
N TYR A 116 -39.30 24.89 5.43
CA TYR A 116 -38.54 23.89 6.17
C TYR A 116 -39.14 22.47 6.05
N LEU A 117 -40.37 22.31 5.55
CA LEU A 117 -41.03 21.02 5.37
C LEU A 117 -40.74 20.41 4.00
N ASN A 118 -40.71 19.07 3.94
CA ASN A 118 -40.75 18.28 2.70
C ASN A 118 -39.76 18.75 1.63
N TYR A 119 -38.51 18.98 2.01
CA TYR A 119 -37.40 19.34 1.11
C TYR A 119 -37.54 20.65 0.33
N ARG A 120 -38.60 21.45 0.56
CA ARG A 120 -38.85 22.70 -0.16
C ARG A 120 -37.66 23.66 -0.04
N TYR A 121 -37.09 23.82 1.15
CA TYR A 121 -35.89 24.62 1.37
C TYR A 121 -34.71 24.14 0.51
N HIS A 122 -34.44 22.83 0.50
CA HIS A 122 -33.31 22.24 -0.22
C HIS A 122 -33.47 22.37 -1.74
N ALA A 123 -34.68 22.14 -2.24
CA ALA A 123 -35.03 22.36 -3.65
C ALA A 123 -34.89 23.84 -4.04
N LYS A 124 -35.49 24.76 -3.29
CA LYS A 124 -35.35 26.21 -3.54
C LYS A 124 -33.90 26.68 -3.46
N ARG A 125 -33.13 26.18 -2.49
CA ARG A 125 -31.69 26.42 -2.34
C ARG A 125 -30.92 25.99 -3.59
N PHE A 126 -31.23 24.82 -4.16
CA PHE A 126 -30.59 24.34 -5.38
C PHE A 126 -31.01 25.11 -6.62
N LEU A 127 -32.30 25.37 -6.80
CA LEU A 127 -32.83 26.18 -7.91
C LEU A 127 -32.22 27.57 -7.91
N TYR A 128 -32.07 28.18 -6.73
CA TYR A 128 -31.36 29.45 -6.56
C TYR A 128 -29.92 29.37 -7.08
N LEU A 129 -29.17 28.31 -6.72
CA LEU A 129 -27.82 28.08 -7.24
C LEU A 129 -27.78 27.84 -8.76
N CYS A 130 -28.80 27.21 -9.35
CA CYS A 130 -28.88 27.03 -10.80
C CYS A 130 -28.94 28.38 -11.53
N ILE A 131 -29.70 29.34 -10.99
CA ILE A 131 -29.72 30.72 -11.48
C ILE A 131 -28.33 31.36 -11.33
N ILE A 132 -27.71 31.26 -10.15
CA ILE A 132 -26.36 31.80 -9.93
C ILE A 132 -25.35 31.20 -10.94
N LYS A 133 -25.37 29.88 -11.14
CA LYS A 133 -24.51 29.18 -12.11
C LYS A 133 -24.67 29.71 -13.53
N LYS A 134 -25.91 29.96 -13.97
CA LYS A 134 -26.20 30.47 -15.32
C LYS A 134 -25.49 31.79 -15.59
N TYR A 135 -25.48 32.71 -14.63
CA TYR A 135 -24.87 34.04 -14.79
C TYR A 135 -23.37 34.03 -14.51
N VAL A 136 -22.91 33.25 -13.53
CA VAL A 136 -21.46 33.11 -13.27
C VAL A 136 -20.72 32.55 -14.49
N LYS A 137 -21.34 31.63 -15.25
CA LYS A 137 -20.80 31.10 -16.50
C LYS A 137 -20.63 32.14 -17.62
N LEU A 138 -21.31 33.29 -17.55
CA LEU A 138 -21.18 34.36 -18.55
C LEU A 138 -19.95 35.24 -18.32
N SER A 139 -19.34 35.17 -17.13
CA SER A 139 -18.15 35.96 -16.80
C SER A 139 -16.92 35.42 -17.52
N SER A 140 -16.22 36.29 -18.26
CA SER A 140 -15.00 35.95 -19.01
C SER A 140 -13.80 35.57 -18.13
N ILE A 141 -13.84 35.90 -16.84
CA ILE A 141 -12.78 35.59 -15.86
C ILE A 141 -12.86 34.12 -15.40
N ILE A 142 -14.02 33.48 -15.57
CA ILE A 142 -14.28 32.12 -15.11
C ILE A 142 -14.00 31.12 -16.23
N GLN A 143 -13.12 30.16 -15.95
CA GLN A 143 -12.78 29.10 -16.89
C GLN A 143 -13.83 27.99 -16.86
N GLU A 144 -14.24 27.57 -15.67
CA GLU A 144 -15.14 26.42 -15.50
C GLU A 144 -15.99 26.55 -14.22
N VAL A 145 -17.21 26.04 -14.26
CA VAL A 145 -18.10 25.94 -13.09
C VAL A 145 -18.63 24.51 -12.99
N LYS A 146 -18.28 23.81 -11.91
CA LYS A 146 -18.70 22.43 -11.63
C LYS A 146 -19.68 22.37 -10.47
N TRP A 147 -20.53 21.35 -10.50
CA TRP A 147 -21.31 20.95 -9.33
C TRP A 147 -20.43 20.16 -8.37
N SER A 148 -20.74 20.29 -7.09
CA SER A 148 -20.25 19.42 -6.02
C SER A 148 -21.31 19.37 -4.94
N THR A 149 -21.09 18.59 -3.89
CA THR A 149 -21.96 18.54 -2.71
C THR A 149 -21.23 19.08 -1.49
N PHE A 150 -21.99 19.68 -0.58
CA PHE A 150 -21.46 20.05 0.72
C PHE A 150 -21.36 18.81 1.60
N HIS A 151 -20.14 18.36 1.89
CA HIS A 151 -19.87 17.17 2.72
C HIS A 151 -20.54 15.87 2.25
N ASN A 152 -20.58 15.62 0.93
CA ASN A 152 -21.18 14.42 0.33
C ASN A 152 -22.67 14.22 0.68
N GLU A 153 -23.40 15.33 0.80
CA GLU A 153 -24.84 15.35 1.02
C GLU A 153 -25.59 15.76 -0.25
N ALA A 154 -26.46 14.88 -0.76
CA ALA A 154 -27.20 15.12 -2.00
C ALA A 154 -28.04 16.39 -1.91
N ARG A 155 -28.68 16.57 -0.75
CA ARG A 155 -29.60 17.67 -0.47
C ARG A 155 -28.92 19.04 -0.51
N LYS A 156 -27.59 19.11 -0.43
CA LYS A 156 -26.81 20.36 -0.36
C LYS A 156 -25.81 20.49 -1.52
N PRO A 157 -26.25 20.62 -2.77
CA PRO A 157 -25.34 20.94 -3.86
C PRO A 157 -24.68 22.32 -3.65
N VAL A 158 -23.47 22.49 -4.16
CA VAL A 158 -22.66 23.71 -4.09
C VAL A 158 -21.96 23.91 -5.43
N LEU A 159 -21.61 25.17 -5.73
CA LEU A 159 -20.87 25.50 -6.96
C LEU A 159 -19.38 25.59 -6.66
N VAL A 160 -18.58 24.94 -7.48
CA VAL A 160 -17.11 25.09 -7.48
C VAL A 160 -16.72 25.83 -8.74
N VAL A 161 -16.17 27.02 -8.56
CA VAL A 161 -15.80 27.94 -9.64
C VAL A 161 -14.29 27.92 -9.80
N TYR A 162 -13.83 27.67 -11.02
CA TYR A 162 -12.43 27.67 -11.39
C TYR A 162 -12.13 28.93 -12.23
N PRO A 163 -11.45 29.93 -11.66
CA PRO A 163 -11.03 31.12 -12.39
C PRO A 163 -9.87 30.80 -13.34
N ALA A 164 -9.75 31.58 -14.41
CA ALA A 164 -8.58 31.52 -15.30
C ALA A 164 -7.31 32.05 -14.59
N ALA A 165 -7.49 32.95 -13.61
CA ALA A 165 -6.39 33.54 -12.84
C ALA A 165 -5.66 32.51 -11.97
N ARG A 166 -4.36 32.75 -11.77
CA ARG A 166 -3.46 31.90 -10.98
C ARG A 166 -2.79 32.72 -9.89
N LEU A 167 -2.52 32.11 -8.74
CA LEU A 167 -1.79 32.74 -7.65
C LEU A 167 -0.28 32.72 -7.93
N SER A 168 0.50 33.46 -7.14
CA SER A 168 1.97 33.46 -7.20
C SER A 168 2.51 32.02 -7.18
N GLY A 169 3.49 31.74 -8.03
CA GLY A 169 3.99 30.37 -8.25
C GLY A 169 3.10 29.51 -9.14
N ASN A 170 2.20 30.12 -9.93
CA ASN A 170 1.28 29.47 -10.87
C ASN A 170 0.31 28.47 -10.21
N ALA A 171 0.01 28.67 -8.93
CA ALA A 171 -0.89 27.79 -8.18
C ALA A 171 -2.36 28.02 -8.61
N ALA A 172 -3.05 26.92 -8.94
CA ALA A 172 -4.49 26.94 -9.16
C ALA A 172 -5.22 27.14 -7.83
N PHE A 173 -6.36 27.82 -7.87
CA PHE A 173 -7.30 27.86 -6.75
C PHE A 173 -8.72 27.74 -7.29
N CYS A 174 -9.68 27.43 -6.40
CA CYS A 174 -11.09 27.48 -6.76
C CYS A 174 -11.90 28.20 -5.68
N VAL A 175 -13.00 28.80 -6.10
CA VAL A 175 -13.95 29.50 -5.23
C VAL A 175 -15.17 28.60 -5.06
N LYS A 176 -15.48 28.23 -3.82
CA LYS A 176 -16.64 27.40 -3.49
C LYS A 176 -17.79 28.28 -3.00
N ILE A 177 -18.86 28.38 -3.78
CA ILE A 177 -20.04 29.16 -3.40
C ILE A 177 -20.94 28.28 -2.51
N ILE A 178 -21.12 28.69 -1.26
CA ILE A 178 -21.86 27.98 -0.23
C ILE A 178 -23.04 28.83 0.22
N PRO A 179 -24.29 28.42 -0.07
CA PRO A 179 -25.48 29.09 0.44
C PRO A 179 -25.57 29.08 1.96
N THR A 180 -25.95 30.20 2.57
CA THR A 180 -26.27 30.35 3.99
C THR A 180 -27.70 30.88 4.15
N SER A 181 -28.35 30.57 5.27
CA SER A 181 -29.79 30.84 5.50
C SER A 181 -30.09 31.45 6.86
N LYS A 182 -29.26 32.39 7.30
CA LYS A 182 -29.37 33.02 8.62
C LYS A 182 -30.79 33.53 8.92
N SER A 183 -31.39 33.01 9.98
CA SER A 183 -32.71 33.42 10.51
C SER A 183 -33.90 33.31 9.54
N ILE A 184 -33.87 32.38 8.58
CA ILE A 184 -35.01 32.13 7.68
C ILE A 184 -36.17 31.42 8.42
N PHE A 185 -35.86 30.42 9.25
CA PHE A 185 -36.86 29.62 9.97
C PHE A 185 -36.71 29.73 11.50
N CYS A 186 -37.74 29.29 12.23
CA CYS A 186 -37.71 29.23 13.68
C CYS A 186 -37.01 27.95 14.15
N VAL A 187 -35.97 28.08 14.99
CA VAL A 187 -35.15 26.95 15.49
C VAL A 187 -36.00 25.88 16.19
N SER A 188 -37.02 26.27 16.95
CA SER A 188 -37.90 25.32 17.65
C SER A 188 -38.70 24.42 16.70
N LYS A 189 -38.91 24.83 15.44
CA LYS A 189 -39.54 24.02 14.41
C LYS A 189 -38.60 22.97 13.81
N LEU A 190 -37.29 23.19 13.92
CA LEU A 190 -36.22 22.30 13.48
C LEU A 190 -35.62 21.47 14.63
N ASN A 191 -36.35 21.33 15.75
CA ASN A 191 -35.90 20.48 16.85
C ASN A 191 -35.67 19.04 16.37
N LEU A 192 -34.60 18.39 16.85
CA LEU A 192 -34.18 17.04 16.44
C LEU A 192 -35.27 15.96 16.61
N GLN A 193 -36.25 16.17 17.49
CA GLN A 193 -37.35 15.23 17.74
C GLN A 193 -38.56 15.43 16.81
N ARG A 194 -38.56 16.49 15.99
CA ARG A 194 -39.66 16.78 15.06
C ARG A 194 -39.47 16.05 13.74
N ASN A 195 -40.59 15.55 13.20
CA ASN A 195 -40.70 15.16 11.82
C ASN A 195 -40.96 16.41 10.95
N ASN A 196 -40.06 16.67 10.00
CA ASN A 196 -40.27 17.72 8.99
C ASN A 196 -40.33 17.17 7.55
N VAL A 197 -40.31 15.84 7.39
CA VAL A 197 -40.49 15.14 6.12
C VAL A 197 -41.72 14.25 6.24
N ARG A 198 -42.87 14.79 5.85
CA ARG A 198 -44.18 14.15 6.05
C ARG A 198 -44.47 13.03 5.05
N SER A 199 -43.71 12.96 3.95
CA SER A 199 -43.78 11.88 2.96
C SER A 199 -43.26 10.54 3.49
N LEU A 200 -42.50 10.55 4.59
CA LEU A 200 -41.89 9.36 5.22
C LEU A 200 -42.81 8.60 6.19
N ASN A 201 -44.12 8.88 6.20
CA ASN A 201 -45.06 8.23 7.10
C ASN A 201 -45.31 6.76 6.70
N GLN A 202 -44.54 5.83 7.27
CA GLN A 202 -44.90 4.41 7.30
C GLN A 202 -45.82 4.16 8.50
N GLU A 203 -47.02 3.61 8.26
CA GLU A 203 -47.92 3.06 9.29
C GLU A 203 -48.42 4.04 10.39
N GLY A 204 -48.46 5.35 10.11
CA GLY A 204 -49.12 6.34 10.99
C GLY A 204 -48.32 6.81 12.22
N VAL A 205 -47.08 6.32 12.42
CA VAL A 205 -46.18 6.79 13.49
C VAL A 205 -45.21 7.84 12.94
N LEU A 206 -45.26 9.06 13.46
CA LEU A 206 -44.36 10.16 13.04
C LEU A 206 -42.95 9.93 13.60
N GLN A 207 -42.03 9.44 12.77
CA GLN A 207 -40.60 9.34 13.11
C GLN A 207 -39.90 10.71 13.02
N ALA A 208 -39.04 11.03 13.97
CA ALA A 208 -38.24 12.26 13.95
C ALA A 208 -37.27 12.29 12.77
N THR A 209 -36.95 13.50 12.27
CA THR A 209 -36.03 13.68 11.13
C THR A 209 -34.81 14.55 11.53
N PRO A 210 -33.97 14.07 12.47
CA PRO A 210 -32.88 14.85 13.03
C PRO A 210 -31.82 15.26 12.01
N LYS A 211 -31.44 14.40 11.06
CA LYS A 211 -30.39 14.72 10.07
C LYS A 211 -30.84 15.74 9.05
N TYR A 212 -32.08 15.62 8.59
CA TYR A 212 -32.73 16.63 7.76
C TYR A 212 -32.81 17.99 8.48
N ASN A 213 -33.20 17.97 9.75
CA ASN A 213 -33.28 19.20 10.56
C ASN A 213 -31.89 19.83 10.75
N SER A 214 -30.87 19.02 11.07
CA SER A 214 -29.47 19.45 11.18
C SER A 214 -28.91 20.02 9.89
N SER A 215 -29.31 19.49 8.72
CA SER A 215 -28.90 20.03 7.41
C SER A 215 -29.31 21.50 7.22
N ILE A 216 -30.55 21.84 7.61
CA ILE A 216 -31.07 23.22 7.55
C ILE A 216 -30.41 24.09 8.63
N LEU A 217 -30.32 23.57 9.86
CA LEU A 217 -29.69 24.28 10.98
C LEU A 217 -28.23 24.64 10.68
N GLU A 218 -27.50 23.75 10.00
CA GLU A 218 -26.12 24.00 9.57
C GLU A 218 -26.05 25.24 8.66
N ASP A 219 -26.92 25.39 7.67
CA ASP A 219 -26.93 26.58 6.80
C ASP A 219 -27.39 27.85 7.54
N MET A 220 -28.25 27.71 8.56
CA MET A 220 -28.72 28.83 9.38
C MET A 220 -27.62 29.39 10.30
N PHE A 221 -26.77 28.52 10.85
CA PHE A 221 -25.74 28.87 11.83
C PHE A 221 -24.30 28.78 11.28
N LEU A 222 -24.12 28.52 9.98
CA LEU A 222 -22.78 28.40 9.38
C LEU A 222 -21.94 29.67 9.59
N GLU A 223 -22.55 30.84 9.38
CA GLU A 223 -21.88 32.13 9.53
C GLU A 223 -21.51 32.41 11.00
N ASP A 224 -22.38 32.07 11.94
CA ASP A 224 -22.15 32.29 13.37
C ASP A 224 -21.03 31.37 13.89
N ASN A 225 -21.04 30.10 13.50
CA ASN A 225 -19.97 29.16 13.82
C ASN A 225 -18.64 29.55 13.17
N PHE A 226 -18.68 30.05 11.93
CA PHE A 226 -17.50 30.60 11.27
C PHE A 226 -16.93 31.80 12.02
N GLU A 227 -17.76 32.75 12.46
CA GLU A 227 -17.30 33.93 13.19
C GLU A 227 -16.70 33.55 14.55
N PHE A 228 -17.27 32.54 15.23
CA PHE A 228 -16.68 31.96 16.44
C PHE A 228 -15.26 31.42 16.17
N VAL A 229 -15.10 30.56 15.16
CA VAL A 229 -13.79 30.01 14.77
C VAL A 229 -12.83 31.14 14.40
N LYS A 230 -13.25 32.06 13.54
CA LYS A 230 -12.44 33.19 13.10
C LYS A 230 -11.93 34.00 14.30
N ARG A 231 -12.79 34.30 15.28
CA ARG A 231 -12.40 35.02 16.51
C ARG A 231 -11.38 34.26 17.34
N THR A 232 -11.48 32.92 17.41
CA THR A 232 -10.51 32.10 18.16
C THR A 232 -9.13 32.09 17.51
N PHE A 233 -9.06 32.02 16.18
CA PHE A 233 -7.80 31.91 15.43
C PHE A 233 -7.16 33.25 15.06
N MET A 234 -7.95 34.33 14.91
CA MET A 234 -7.43 35.64 14.52
C MET A 234 -6.40 36.16 15.52
N GLY A 235 -5.21 36.50 15.02
CA GLY A 235 -4.12 37.05 15.83
C GLY A 235 -3.38 36.03 16.70
N TRP A 236 -3.68 34.72 16.58
CA TRP A 236 -2.97 33.67 17.30
C TRP A 236 -2.20 32.76 16.33
N LYS A 237 -0.93 33.09 16.12
CA LYS A 237 -0.06 32.46 15.12
C LYS A 237 0.13 30.96 15.37
N GLU A 238 0.48 30.57 16.60
CA GLU A 238 0.82 29.19 16.97
C GLU A 238 -0.38 28.25 16.80
N LEU A 239 -1.58 28.73 17.14
CA LEU A 239 -2.82 27.97 16.96
C LEU A 239 -3.14 27.78 15.46
N GLY A 240 -2.93 28.83 14.65
CA GLY A 240 -3.10 28.76 13.20
C GLY A 240 -2.12 27.80 12.50
N GLU A 241 -0.84 27.86 12.88
CA GLU A 241 0.19 26.93 12.39
C GLU A 241 -0.13 25.48 12.76
N ALA A 242 -0.55 25.22 13.99
CA ALA A 242 -0.96 23.88 14.42
C ALA A 242 -2.18 23.37 13.65
N LEU A 243 -3.15 24.24 13.33
CA LEU A 243 -4.31 23.87 12.50
C LEU A 243 -3.89 23.49 11.08
N ILE A 244 -2.94 24.21 10.48
CA ILE A 244 -2.39 23.86 9.15
C ILE A 244 -1.75 22.47 9.22
N LEU A 245 -0.91 22.21 10.21
CA LEU A 245 -0.26 20.90 10.39
C LEU A 245 -1.27 19.77 10.60
N LEU A 246 -2.32 19.97 11.39
CA LEU A 246 -3.37 18.96 11.58
C LEU A 246 -4.18 18.71 10.30
N LYS A 247 -4.40 19.73 9.47
CA LYS A 247 -5.01 19.54 8.14
C LYS A 247 -4.10 18.74 7.22
N VAL A 248 -2.79 19.00 7.24
CA VAL A 248 -1.80 18.21 6.48
C VAL A 248 -1.81 16.76 6.96
N TRP A 249 -1.71 16.53 8.27
CA TRP A 249 -1.79 15.20 8.89
C TRP A 249 -3.05 14.42 8.49
N ALA A 250 -4.22 15.08 8.55
CA ALA A 250 -5.49 14.47 8.18
C ALA A 250 -5.55 14.16 6.68
N ARG A 251 -5.11 15.08 5.81
CA ARG A 251 -5.06 14.87 4.35
C ARG A 251 -4.15 13.71 3.93
N GLN A 252 -3.05 13.50 4.66
CA GLN A 252 -2.21 12.32 4.43
C GLN A 252 -2.91 11.00 4.78
N ARG A 253 -4.01 11.03 5.54
CA ARG A 253 -4.82 9.86 5.93
C ARG A 253 -6.19 9.92 5.26
N SER A 254 -6.22 9.51 4.00
CA SER A 254 -7.37 9.77 3.11
C SER A 254 -8.72 9.22 3.59
N SER A 255 -8.73 8.19 4.44
CA SER A 255 -9.94 7.54 4.95
C SER A 255 -10.56 8.27 6.15
N ILE A 256 -9.77 9.04 6.93
CA ILE A 256 -10.28 9.88 8.02
C ILE A 256 -10.59 11.31 7.54
N TYR A 257 -9.93 11.78 6.48
CA TYR A 257 -10.31 13.02 5.78
C TYR A 257 -11.44 12.73 4.78
N ALA A 258 -12.54 12.25 5.33
CA ALA A 258 -13.73 11.82 4.61
C ALA A 258 -14.97 12.50 5.20
N HIS A 259 -16.05 12.51 4.41
CA HIS A 259 -17.31 13.17 4.74
C HIS A 259 -18.00 12.65 6.01
N ASP A 260 -17.68 11.44 6.48
CA ASP A 260 -18.28 10.78 7.65
C ASP A 260 -17.30 10.76 8.84
N CYS A 261 -16.21 11.53 8.75
CA CYS A 261 -15.18 11.60 9.77
C CYS A 261 -14.73 13.06 9.97
N LEU A 262 -13.54 13.46 9.51
CA LEU A 262 -13.01 14.80 9.69
C LEU A 262 -13.11 15.65 8.42
N SER A 263 -13.38 16.93 8.63
CA SER A 263 -13.18 17.98 7.65
C SER A 263 -12.24 19.06 8.21
N GLY A 264 -11.69 19.91 7.35
CA GLY A 264 -10.87 21.04 7.80
C GLY A 264 -11.60 21.98 8.76
N PHE A 265 -12.94 22.07 8.65
CA PHE A 265 -13.79 22.83 9.57
C PHE A 265 -13.95 22.14 10.92
N LEU A 266 -14.21 20.83 10.95
CA LEU A 266 -14.33 20.08 12.20
C LEU A 266 -13.04 20.09 13.02
N ILE A 267 -11.87 20.01 12.36
CA ILE A 267 -10.57 20.15 13.04
C ILE A 267 -10.47 21.54 13.71
N ALA A 268 -10.86 22.61 13.01
CA ALA A 268 -10.84 23.96 13.56
C ALA A 268 -11.81 24.12 14.74
N ILE A 269 -13.01 23.51 14.67
CA ILE A 269 -13.99 23.50 15.76
C ILE A 269 -13.46 22.76 17.00
N ILE A 270 -12.86 21.57 16.83
CA ILE A 270 -12.27 20.81 17.94
C ILE A 270 -11.16 21.62 18.61
N MET A 271 -10.28 22.24 17.82
CA MET A 271 -9.22 23.10 18.36
C MET A 271 -9.80 24.35 19.06
N ALA A 272 -10.83 24.98 18.50
CA ALA A 272 -11.48 26.12 19.11
C ALA A 272 -12.15 25.75 20.44
N TYR A 273 -12.75 24.56 20.54
CA TYR A 273 -13.26 24.00 21.79
C TYR A 273 -12.15 23.87 22.84
N LEU A 274 -11.01 23.28 22.47
CA LEU A 274 -9.86 23.09 23.35
C LEU A 274 -9.19 24.41 23.78
N ALA A 275 -9.31 25.46 22.97
CA ALA A 275 -8.88 26.82 23.30
C ALA A 275 -9.92 27.62 24.11
N SER A 276 -11.16 27.12 24.21
CA SER A 276 -12.25 27.82 24.90
C SER A 276 -12.32 27.49 26.40
N LYS A 277 -13.01 28.36 27.15
CA LYS A 277 -13.32 28.14 28.58
C LYS A 277 -14.09 26.84 28.82
N SER A 278 -14.88 26.37 27.84
CA SER A 278 -15.67 25.14 27.94
C SER A 278 -14.81 23.89 28.18
N SER A 279 -13.58 23.89 27.67
CA SER A 279 -12.61 22.81 27.93
C SER A 279 -11.70 23.08 29.14
N LYS A 280 -11.91 24.19 29.86
CA LYS A 280 -10.97 24.78 30.85
C LYS A 280 -9.66 25.28 30.23
N ASN A 281 -9.70 25.78 28.99
CA ASN A 281 -8.54 26.31 28.26
C ASN A 281 -7.36 25.32 28.20
N ARG A 282 -7.61 24.08 27.78
CA ARG A 282 -6.54 23.06 27.62
C ARG A 282 -5.43 23.55 26.69
N ILE A 283 -5.80 24.34 25.69
CA ILE A 283 -4.87 25.10 24.87
C ILE A 283 -4.95 26.56 25.28
N ASN A 284 -3.81 27.17 25.59
CA ASN A 284 -3.70 28.58 25.94
C ASN A 284 -2.49 29.19 25.22
N LYS A 285 -2.34 30.52 25.27
CA LYS A 285 -1.30 31.25 24.51
C LYS A 285 0.15 30.94 24.91
N SER A 286 0.40 30.23 26.01
CA SER A 286 1.76 29.81 26.39
C SER A 286 2.18 28.47 25.77
N VAL A 287 1.25 27.75 25.11
CA VAL A 287 1.51 26.43 24.51
C VAL A 287 2.08 26.59 23.11
N ASN A 288 3.15 25.86 22.79
CA ASN A 288 3.76 25.90 21.45
C ASN A 288 3.03 24.99 20.44
N VAL A 289 3.38 25.13 19.16
CA VAL A 289 2.73 24.41 18.04
C VAL A 289 2.72 22.89 18.21
N ILE A 290 3.86 22.29 18.60
CA ILE A 290 3.98 20.83 18.77
C ILE A 290 3.12 20.34 19.95
N GLN A 291 3.10 21.08 21.05
CA GLN A 291 2.26 20.77 22.20
C GLN A 291 0.78 20.90 21.86
N ILE A 292 0.37 21.92 21.09
CA ILE A 292 -1.02 22.05 20.60
C ILE A 292 -1.41 20.82 19.79
N LEU A 293 -0.53 20.37 18.89
CA LEU A 293 -0.75 19.18 18.07
C LEU A 293 -0.88 17.92 18.94
N ARG A 294 0.05 17.70 19.88
CA ARG A 294 -0.02 16.55 20.82
C ARG A 294 -1.27 16.57 21.68
N ILE A 295 -1.64 17.72 22.26
CA ILE A 295 -2.86 17.86 23.09
C ILE A 295 -4.10 17.55 22.26
N THR A 296 -4.17 18.03 21.01
CA THR A 296 -5.32 17.79 20.15
C THR A 296 -5.44 16.31 19.76
N LEU A 297 -4.32 15.65 19.40
CA LEU A 297 -4.31 14.23 19.06
C LEU A 297 -4.63 13.34 20.28
N ASP A 298 -4.07 13.64 21.45
CA ASP A 298 -4.40 12.93 22.70
C ASP A 298 -5.86 13.10 23.09
N PHE A 299 -6.40 14.30 22.93
CA PHE A 299 -7.81 14.57 23.17
C PHE A 299 -8.71 13.71 22.27
N ILE A 300 -8.38 13.60 20.98
CA ILE A 300 -9.12 12.76 20.03
C ILE A 300 -8.97 11.28 20.42
N ALA A 301 -7.75 10.80 20.66
CA ALA A 301 -7.48 9.39 20.92
C ALA A 301 -8.11 8.89 22.24
N ASN A 302 -7.91 9.64 23.33
CA ASN A 302 -8.02 9.10 24.70
C ASN A 302 -9.07 9.79 25.57
N SER A 303 -9.65 10.92 25.16
CA SER A 303 -10.53 11.67 26.07
C SER A 303 -11.87 10.98 26.31
N LYS A 304 -12.24 10.80 27.59
CA LYS A 304 -13.58 10.33 27.99
C LYS A 304 -14.68 11.38 27.78
N VAL A 305 -14.33 12.62 27.43
CA VAL A 305 -15.33 13.68 27.18
C VAL A 305 -16.20 13.31 25.97
N TRP A 306 -15.66 12.56 25.00
CA TRP A 306 -16.41 12.07 23.85
C TRP A 306 -17.60 11.17 24.24
N ASP A 307 -17.49 10.40 25.34
CA ASP A 307 -18.58 9.54 25.86
C ASP A 307 -19.79 10.34 26.37
N HIS A 308 -19.58 11.64 26.63
CA HIS A 308 -20.61 12.56 27.09
C HIS A 308 -20.95 13.66 26.09
N GLY A 309 -20.19 13.78 25.00
CA GLY A 309 -20.38 14.77 23.93
C GLY A 309 -19.64 16.08 24.19
N LEU A 310 -19.23 16.77 23.13
CA LEU A 310 -18.60 18.09 23.24
C LEU A 310 -19.69 19.16 23.21
N TYR A 311 -19.82 19.96 24.27
CA TYR A 311 -20.80 21.05 24.34
C TYR A 311 -20.08 22.36 24.59
N PHE A 312 -20.24 23.31 23.67
CA PHE A 312 -19.78 24.68 23.90
C PHE A 312 -20.71 25.37 24.90
N GLN A 313 -20.15 26.16 25.80
CA GLN A 313 -20.97 26.92 26.74
C GLN A 313 -21.77 27.99 25.97
N PRO A 314 -23.09 28.08 26.18
CA PRO A 314 -23.89 29.17 25.64
C PRO A 314 -23.55 30.49 26.37
N GLU A 315 -23.71 31.63 25.68
CA GLU A 315 -23.56 32.97 26.30
C GLU A 315 -24.63 33.24 27.38
N VAL A 316 -25.72 32.47 27.38
CA VAL A 316 -26.79 32.50 28.39
C VAL A 316 -26.81 31.16 29.10
N GLU A 317 -26.70 31.15 30.44
CA GLU A 317 -26.69 29.93 31.26
C GLU A 317 -27.96 29.09 31.05
N SER A 318 -27.88 28.12 30.14
CA SER A 318 -28.86 27.05 30.02
C SER A 318 -28.14 25.73 30.24
N ASN A 319 -28.37 25.13 31.41
CA ASN A 319 -27.86 23.80 31.72
C ASN A 319 -28.69 22.77 30.93
N ILE A 320 -28.12 22.22 29.86
CA ILE A 320 -28.72 21.08 29.14
C ILE A 320 -28.85 19.90 30.12
N SER A 321 -30.07 19.39 30.28
CA SER A 321 -30.33 18.25 31.16
C SER A 321 -29.61 16.99 30.68
N ASN A 322 -29.14 16.17 31.62
CA ASN A 322 -28.57 14.84 31.30
C ASN A 322 -29.56 13.94 30.53
N LYS A 323 -30.87 14.17 30.66
CA LYS A 323 -31.89 13.44 29.88
C LYS A 323 -31.85 13.82 28.39
N ASP A 324 -31.61 15.08 28.06
CA ASP A 324 -31.59 15.55 26.68
C ASP A 324 -30.30 15.12 25.97
N ARG A 325 -29.17 15.12 26.67
CA ARG A 325 -27.91 14.53 26.17
C ARG A 325 -28.07 13.06 25.78
N ARG A 326 -28.76 12.26 26.61
CA ARG A 326 -29.03 10.84 26.29
C ARG A 326 -29.88 10.67 25.05
N LYS A 327 -30.87 11.55 24.82
CA LYS A 327 -31.69 11.52 23.61
C LYS A 327 -30.86 11.87 22.37
N GLU A 328 -29.94 12.82 22.46
CA GLU A 328 -29.06 13.15 21.33
C GLU A 328 -28.14 11.98 20.95
N PHE A 329 -27.60 11.25 21.93
CA PHE A 329 -26.80 10.05 21.68
C PHE A 329 -27.59 8.87 21.11
N GLN A 330 -28.92 8.86 21.27
CA GLN A 330 -29.78 7.90 20.57
C GLN A 330 -29.93 8.24 19.07
N LEU A 331 -29.70 9.50 18.69
CA LEU A 331 -29.85 9.99 17.32
C LEU A 331 -28.52 10.07 16.58
N PHE A 332 -27.41 10.34 17.28
CA PHE A 332 -26.09 10.53 16.69
C PHE A 332 -25.00 9.77 17.45
N PRO A 333 -24.04 9.13 16.75
CA PRO A 333 -22.95 8.42 17.39
C PRO A 333 -21.90 9.36 17.99
N VAL A 334 -21.77 10.58 17.45
CA VAL A 334 -20.81 11.60 17.89
C VAL A 334 -21.52 12.94 18.00
N ILE A 335 -21.22 13.67 19.08
CA ILE A 335 -21.84 14.96 19.39
C ILE A 335 -20.76 16.03 19.54
N ILE A 336 -20.84 17.05 18.69
CA ILE A 336 -20.13 18.32 18.82
C ILE A 336 -21.18 19.43 18.71
N CYS A 337 -21.73 19.82 19.85
CA CYS A 337 -22.85 20.75 19.96
C CYS A 337 -22.33 22.18 20.19
N ASP A 338 -22.58 23.06 19.23
CA ASP A 338 -22.18 24.47 19.30
C ASP A 338 -22.91 25.25 20.40
N SER A 339 -22.57 26.53 20.59
CA SER A 339 -23.21 27.40 21.58
C SER A 339 -24.70 27.66 21.31
N PHE A 340 -25.22 27.27 20.13
CA PHE A 340 -26.61 27.44 19.71
C PHE A 340 -27.43 26.14 19.81
N GLY A 341 -26.81 25.04 20.25
CA GLY A 341 -27.49 23.74 20.38
C GLY A 341 -27.51 22.90 19.10
N VAL A 342 -26.66 23.20 18.11
CA VAL A 342 -26.59 22.45 16.85
C VAL A 342 -25.43 21.46 16.88
N ASN A 343 -25.72 20.18 16.61
CA ASN A 343 -24.67 19.17 16.45
C ASN A 343 -23.97 19.31 15.10
N LEU A 344 -22.72 19.78 15.11
CA LEU A 344 -21.86 19.94 13.93
C LEU A 344 -21.30 18.60 13.42
N ALA A 345 -21.31 17.55 14.24
CA ALA A 345 -20.82 16.21 13.90
C ALA A 345 -21.93 15.25 13.43
N PHE A 346 -23.10 15.75 13.05
CA PHE A 346 -24.28 14.92 12.75
C PHE A 346 -24.11 13.95 11.55
N ARG A 347 -23.08 14.15 10.71
CA ARG A 347 -22.69 13.24 9.61
C ARG A 347 -21.60 12.25 10.00
N MET A 348 -20.96 12.43 11.14
CA MET A 348 -19.86 11.58 11.57
C MET A 348 -20.39 10.17 11.89
N SER A 349 -19.80 9.15 11.30
CA SER A 349 -20.16 7.75 11.57
C SER A 349 -19.38 7.22 12.77
N LEU A 350 -19.94 6.20 13.45
CA LEU A 350 -19.23 5.56 14.56
C LEU A 350 -17.92 4.91 14.09
N SER A 351 -17.93 4.22 12.94
CA SER A 351 -16.74 3.57 12.40
C SER A 351 -15.68 4.59 11.96
N GLY A 352 -16.09 5.74 11.41
CA GLY A 352 -15.19 6.84 11.06
C GLY A 352 -14.54 7.47 12.28
N PHE A 353 -15.32 7.67 13.35
CA PHE A 353 -14.79 8.18 14.61
C PHE A 353 -13.84 7.18 15.30
N GLN A 354 -14.17 5.89 15.32
CA GLN A 354 -13.28 4.85 15.85
C GLN A 354 -11.95 4.80 15.08
N GLU A 355 -12.01 4.86 13.74
CA GLU A 355 -10.82 4.95 12.91
C GLU A 355 -9.98 6.19 13.25
N LEU A 356 -10.62 7.34 13.45
CA LEU A 356 -9.94 8.58 13.83
C LEU A 356 -9.21 8.45 15.18
N ARG A 357 -9.86 7.85 16.18
CA ARG A 357 -9.23 7.61 17.50
C ARG A 357 -8.01 6.72 17.37
N ASP A 358 -8.13 5.66 16.58
CA ASP A 358 -7.04 4.73 16.27
C ASP A 358 -5.87 5.45 15.57
N GLU A 359 -6.14 6.28 14.56
CA GLU A 359 -5.11 7.05 13.85
C GLU A 359 -4.44 8.11 14.72
N ALA A 360 -5.20 8.79 15.59
CA ALA A 360 -4.64 9.74 16.53
C ALA A 360 -3.71 9.05 17.54
N ALA A 361 -4.09 7.86 18.02
CA ALA A 361 -3.24 7.05 18.91
C ALA A 361 -1.95 6.58 18.20
N VAL A 362 -2.04 6.17 16.93
CA VAL A 362 -0.86 5.82 16.13
C VAL A 362 0.04 7.03 15.90
N ALA A 363 -0.54 8.20 15.59
CA ALA A 363 0.22 9.44 15.43
C ALA A 363 0.99 9.82 16.70
N LEU A 364 0.38 9.69 17.88
CA LEU A 364 1.08 9.88 19.16
C LEU A 364 2.24 8.89 19.33
N SER A 365 2.02 7.62 18.99
CA SER A 365 3.10 6.62 19.02
C SER A 365 4.23 6.93 18.02
N CYS A 366 3.94 7.55 16.87
CA CYS A 366 4.98 8.02 15.95
C CYS A 366 5.81 9.13 16.61
N ILE A 367 5.15 10.11 17.25
CA ILE A 367 5.86 11.18 17.95
C ILE A 367 6.78 10.65 19.05
N ASP A 368 6.35 9.59 19.74
CA ASP A 368 7.10 9.04 20.88
C ASP A 368 8.23 8.08 20.48
N LYS A 369 8.08 7.32 19.38
CA LYS A 369 8.99 6.21 19.03
C LYS A 369 9.86 6.43 17.79
N CYS A 370 9.47 7.33 16.89
CA CYS A 370 10.19 7.55 15.64
C CYS A 370 11.31 8.60 15.80
N LYS A 371 12.26 8.61 14.86
CA LYS A 371 13.31 9.65 14.81
C LYS A 371 12.66 11.01 14.51
N ASP A 372 13.33 12.10 14.90
CA ASP A 372 12.84 13.47 14.70
C ASP A 372 11.36 13.70 15.08
N GLY A 373 10.90 13.08 16.17
CA GLY A 373 9.52 13.23 16.65
C GLY A 373 8.45 12.73 15.66
N GLY A 374 8.80 11.79 14.78
CA GLY A 374 7.87 11.18 13.83
C GLY A 374 7.45 12.07 12.66
N PHE A 375 8.26 13.08 12.31
CA PHE A 375 7.93 14.06 11.26
C PHE A 375 7.53 13.39 9.93
N ASP A 376 8.33 12.44 9.46
CA ASP A 376 8.11 11.77 8.17
C ASP A 376 6.85 10.89 8.20
N GLU A 377 6.63 10.18 9.30
CA GLU A 377 5.45 9.35 9.53
C GLU A 377 4.15 10.15 9.69
N MET A 378 4.24 11.38 10.21
CA MET A 378 3.08 12.24 10.42
C MET A 378 2.68 13.00 9.16
N PHE A 379 3.65 13.58 8.44
CA PHE A 379 3.39 14.60 7.41
C PHE A 379 3.86 14.23 6.00
N MET A 380 4.87 13.37 5.87
CA MET A 380 5.44 13.02 4.56
C MET A 380 4.86 11.71 4.01
N THR A 381 4.56 10.75 4.90
CA THR A 381 4.09 9.42 4.52
C THR A 381 2.59 9.43 4.24
N LYS A 382 2.20 9.14 2.99
CA LYS A 382 0.80 9.06 2.57
C LYS A 382 0.16 7.71 2.94
N ILE A 383 -0.92 7.78 3.70
CA ILE A 383 -1.76 6.65 4.13
C ILE A 383 -3.08 6.73 3.36
N ASP A 384 -3.08 6.18 2.16
CA ASP A 384 -4.30 6.01 1.39
C ASP A 384 -5.03 4.70 1.73
N PHE A 385 -6.27 4.61 1.25
CA PHE A 385 -7.15 3.48 1.54
C PHE A 385 -6.49 2.11 1.24
N PRO A 386 -5.83 1.88 0.08
CA PRO A 386 -5.20 0.60 -0.21
C PRO A 386 -3.99 0.26 0.67
N ALA A 387 -3.21 1.26 1.07
CA ALA A 387 -2.06 1.02 1.94
C ALA A 387 -2.46 0.85 3.41
N LYS A 388 -3.64 1.33 3.81
CA LYS A 388 -4.14 1.25 5.18
C LYS A 388 -4.75 -0.11 5.52
N PHE A 389 -5.66 -0.59 4.68
CA PHE A 389 -6.43 -1.80 4.96
C PHE A 389 -5.72 -3.06 4.42
N ASP A 390 -5.93 -4.19 5.09
CA ASP A 390 -5.33 -5.47 4.69
C ASP A 390 -6.16 -6.10 3.57
N TYR A 391 -7.49 -6.05 3.66
CA TYR A 391 -8.41 -6.53 2.64
C TYR A 391 -9.23 -5.37 2.10
N CYS A 392 -9.25 -5.23 0.78
CA CYS A 392 -10.08 -4.28 0.06
C CYS A 392 -11.07 -5.04 -0.82
N THR A 393 -12.33 -4.61 -0.81
CA THR A 393 -13.39 -5.11 -1.72
C THR A 393 -14.16 -3.92 -2.27
N ARG A 394 -14.47 -3.97 -3.57
CA ARG A 394 -15.30 -2.97 -4.24
C ARG A 394 -16.66 -3.59 -4.56
N LEU A 395 -17.74 -2.86 -4.30
CA LEU A 395 -19.07 -3.26 -4.77
C LEU A 395 -19.48 -2.37 -5.93
N ASN A 396 -19.70 -2.99 -7.09
CA ASN A 396 -20.33 -2.32 -8.22
C ASN A 396 -21.84 -2.32 -8.01
N LEU A 397 -22.37 -1.13 -7.73
CA LEU A 397 -23.79 -0.91 -7.45
C LEU A 397 -24.49 -0.12 -8.57
N LYS A 398 -23.82 0.06 -9.72
CA LYS A 398 -24.36 0.78 -10.86
C LYS A 398 -25.66 0.13 -11.34
N GLY A 399 -26.73 0.92 -11.42
CA GLY A 399 -28.07 0.46 -11.81
C GLY A 399 -28.78 -0.39 -10.75
N SER A 400 -28.24 -0.54 -9.54
CA SER A 400 -28.89 -1.30 -8.47
C SER A 400 -30.10 -0.55 -7.92
N ARG A 401 -31.29 -1.03 -8.26
CA ARG A 401 -32.56 -0.45 -7.78
C ARG A 401 -32.75 -0.60 -6.28
N GLU A 402 -32.09 -1.58 -5.64
CA GLU A 402 -32.22 -1.81 -4.20
C GLU A 402 -31.66 -0.65 -3.37
N VAL A 403 -30.55 -0.04 -3.82
CA VAL A 403 -29.95 1.11 -3.14
C VAL A 403 -30.94 2.28 -3.08
N TYR A 404 -31.68 2.48 -4.17
CA TYR A 404 -32.62 3.60 -4.33
C TYR A 404 -34.06 3.24 -3.99
N SER A 405 -34.34 2.00 -3.58
CA SER A 405 -35.69 1.49 -3.33
C SER A 405 -36.42 2.26 -2.23
N CYS A 406 -35.68 2.76 -1.23
CA CYS A 406 -36.22 3.58 -0.15
C CYS A 406 -36.46 5.05 -0.57
N GLY A 407 -36.03 5.47 -1.77
CA GLY A 407 -36.06 6.85 -2.25
C GLY A 407 -34.77 7.63 -1.94
N PHE A 408 -34.56 8.73 -2.65
CA PHE A 408 -33.44 9.64 -2.40
C PHE A 408 -33.75 10.57 -1.23
N CYS A 409 -32.70 11.03 -0.55
CA CYS A 409 -32.78 12.13 0.41
C CYS A 409 -33.68 11.90 1.63
N LEU A 410 -33.91 10.68 2.14
CA LEU A 410 -34.60 10.45 3.43
C LEU A 410 -33.87 11.15 4.60
N ASP A 411 -34.30 10.97 5.86
CA ASP A 411 -33.55 11.56 6.98
C ASP A 411 -32.07 11.13 6.94
N GLU A 412 -31.86 9.82 6.80
CA GLU A 412 -30.61 9.22 6.33
C GLU A 412 -30.57 9.18 4.79
N GLU A 413 -29.46 9.62 4.20
CA GLU A 413 -29.27 9.43 2.76
C GLU A 413 -29.21 7.93 2.43
N CYS A 414 -29.83 7.51 1.32
CA CYS A 414 -29.96 6.09 0.95
C CYS A 414 -28.61 5.34 0.90
N TRP A 415 -27.56 5.98 0.39
CA TRP A 415 -26.20 5.41 0.39
C TRP A 415 -25.62 5.25 1.80
N ARG A 416 -25.97 6.11 2.77
CA ARG A 416 -25.53 5.95 4.17
C ARG A 416 -26.19 4.76 4.82
N THR A 417 -27.49 4.61 4.60
CA THR A 417 -28.21 3.42 5.08
C THR A 417 -27.59 2.16 4.47
N TYR A 418 -27.23 2.20 3.19
CA TYR A 418 -26.57 1.09 2.52
C TYR A 418 -25.15 0.83 3.06
N GLU A 419 -24.32 1.86 3.27
CA GLU A 419 -23.02 1.77 3.93
C GLU A 419 -23.14 1.09 5.31
N GLN A 420 -24.10 1.51 6.13
CA GLN A 420 -24.34 0.91 7.46
C GLN A 420 -24.87 -0.52 7.37
N LYS A 421 -25.72 -0.83 6.38
CA LYS A 421 -26.18 -2.20 6.12
C LYS A 421 -25.01 -3.10 5.76
N VAL A 422 -24.15 -2.69 4.84
CA VAL A 422 -22.93 -3.44 4.45
C VAL A 422 -21.97 -3.57 5.65
N LEU A 423 -21.73 -2.50 6.39
CA LEU A 423 -20.87 -2.52 7.58
C LEU A 423 -21.38 -3.53 8.63
N SER A 424 -22.68 -3.49 8.96
CA SER A 424 -23.25 -4.40 9.97
C SER A 424 -23.19 -5.87 9.55
N LEU A 425 -23.41 -6.17 8.27
CA LEU A 425 -23.26 -7.52 7.73
C LEU A 425 -21.82 -8.02 7.83
N ILE A 426 -20.84 -7.19 7.49
CA ILE A 426 -19.41 -7.56 7.53
C ILE A 426 -18.92 -7.70 8.97
N ASP A 427 -19.30 -6.78 9.86
CA ASP A 427 -18.96 -6.86 11.29
C ASP A 427 -19.55 -8.12 11.94
N GLN A 428 -20.78 -8.49 11.58
CA GLN A 428 -21.39 -9.74 12.03
C GLN A 428 -20.67 -10.97 11.47
N ALA A 429 -20.34 -10.96 10.18
CA ALA A 429 -19.70 -12.08 9.48
C ALA A 429 -18.27 -12.34 9.95
N LEU A 430 -17.51 -11.28 10.21
CA LEU A 430 -16.08 -11.35 10.55
C LEU A 430 -15.80 -11.10 12.03
N ARG A 431 -16.82 -11.26 12.88
CA ARG A 431 -16.72 -11.03 14.33
C ARG A 431 -15.54 -11.81 14.93
N GLY A 432 -14.65 -11.09 15.62
CA GLY A 432 -13.44 -11.64 16.24
C GLY A 432 -12.22 -11.76 15.30
N ARG A 433 -12.41 -11.65 13.98
CA ARG A 433 -11.33 -11.67 12.97
C ARG A 433 -10.80 -10.27 12.64
N THR A 434 -11.67 -9.27 12.69
CA THR A 434 -11.36 -7.89 12.30
C THR A 434 -11.04 -7.01 13.50
N LYS A 435 -10.17 -6.03 13.27
CA LYS A 435 -9.91 -4.92 14.19
C LYS A 435 -10.76 -3.70 13.84
N LEU A 436 -10.86 -3.40 12.55
CA LEU A 436 -11.60 -2.25 12.03
C LEU A 436 -12.17 -2.60 10.66
N VAL A 437 -13.42 -2.25 10.43
CA VAL A 437 -14.09 -2.30 9.12
C VAL A 437 -14.54 -0.89 8.76
N ARG A 438 -14.24 -0.47 7.54
CA ARG A 438 -14.66 0.82 7.00
C ARG A 438 -15.34 0.62 5.66
N VAL A 439 -16.52 1.21 5.53
CA VAL A 439 -17.35 1.18 4.33
C VAL A 439 -17.62 2.63 3.96
N ILE A 440 -17.15 3.05 2.78
CA ILE A 440 -17.20 4.45 2.36
C ILE A 440 -17.61 4.50 0.89
N TRP A 441 -18.63 5.32 0.59
CA TRP A 441 -19.10 5.59 -0.76
C TRP A 441 -18.83 7.05 -1.15
N ARG A 442 -17.87 7.28 -2.05
CA ARG A 442 -17.50 8.62 -2.52
C ARG A 442 -18.26 9.00 -3.80
N ASN A 443 -19.58 8.92 -3.73
CA ASN A 443 -20.46 9.00 -4.90
C ASN A 443 -20.66 10.41 -5.51
N ALA A 444 -20.46 11.49 -4.77
CA ALA A 444 -20.63 12.84 -5.30
C ALA A 444 -19.33 13.45 -5.83
N THR A 445 -18.84 12.93 -6.96
CA THR A 445 -17.69 13.52 -7.67
C THR A 445 -18.09 14.80 -8.41
N SER A 446 -17.10 15.63 -8.76
CA SER A 446 -17.34 16.93 -9.43
C SER A 446 -17.80 16.80 -10.90
N GLU A 447 -17.90 15.58 -11.41
CA GLU A 447 -18.32 15.26 -12.77
C GLU A 447 -19.83 14.95 -12.88
N CYS A 448 -20.51 14.69 -11.76
CA CYS A 448 -21.94 14.41 -11.75
C CYS A 448 -22.77 15.67 -12.03
N ASN A 449 -23.61 15.64 -13.07
CA ASN A 449 -24.57 16.72 -13.32
C ASN A 449 -25.82 16.54 -12.44
N ILE A 450 -25.81 17.17 -11.28
CA ILE A 450 -26.91 17.10 -10.30
C ILE A 450 -28.23 17.69 -10.88
N GLU A 451 -28.16 18.55 -11.90
CA GLU A 451 -29.36 19.08 -12.58
C GLU A 451 -30.21 17.97 -13.23
N ASP A 452 -29.56 16.91 -13.73
CA ASP A 452 -30.21 15.81 -14.45
C ASP A 452 -30.82 14.75 -13.51
N GLY A 453 -30.56 14.84 -12.20
CA GLY A 453 -31.05 13.92 -11.18
C GLY A 453 -29.96 13.35 -10.27
N LEU A 454 -30.38 12.61 -9.25
CA LEU A 454 -29.52 11.98 -8.24
C LEU A 454 -29.15 10.53 -8.58
N SER A 455 -29.83 9.92 -9.55
CA SER A 455 -29.49 8.57 -10.02
C SER A 455 -28.11 8.47 -10.65
N THR A 456 -27.49 9.59 -11.06
CA THR A 456 -26.12 9.61 -11.59
C THR A 456 -25.05 9.37 -10.51
N LEU A 457 -25.44 9.30 -9.24
CA LEU A 457 -24.56 9.09 -8.09
C LEU A 457 -24.27 7.60 -7.82
N ASP A 458 -24.67 6.67 -8.70
CA ASP A 458 -24.23 5.25 -8.64
C ASP A 458 -22.96 4.97 -9.45
N GLY A 459 -22.38 6.00 -10.10
CA GLY A 459 -21.24 5.82 -11.00
C GLY A 459 -19.97 5.30 -10.32
N GLU A 460 -19.80 5.61 -9.03
CA GLU A 460 -18.65 5.19 -8.22
C GLU A 460 -18.96 3.91 -7.45
N GLU A 461 -17.95 3.05 -7.30
CA GLU A 461 -18.07 1.82 -6.54
C GLU A 461 -18.00 2.07 -5.03
N LEU A 462 -18.73 1.27 -4.25
CA LEU A 462 -18.66 1.31 -2.80
C LEU A 462 -17.38 0.61 -2.34
N LEU A 463 -16.59 1.26 -1.48
CA LEU A 463 -15.33 0.72 -0.98
C LEU A 463 -15.48 0.11 0.41
N ILE A 464 -14.97 -1.11 0.56
CA ILE A 464 -14.89 -1.83 1.83
C ILE A 464 -13.42 -2.06 2.15
N GLY A 465 -12.98 -1.57 3.30
CA GLY A 465 -11.63 -1.71 3.82
C GLY A 465 -11.66 -2.43 5.17
N ILE A 466 -10.87 -3.49 5.29
CA ILE A 466 -10.83 -4.32 6.49
C ILE A 466 -9.38 -4.40 6.99
N SER A 467 -9.19 -4.04 8.25
CA SER A 467 -7.97 -4.32 8.99
C SER A 467 -8.21 -5.52 9.90
N ILE A 468 -7.36 -6.54 9.81
CA ILE A 468 -7.51 -7.75 10.63
C ILE A 468 -6.86 -7.57 12.00
N ASN A 469 -7.37 -8.31 12.99
CA ASN A 469 -6.86 -8.26 14.35
C ASN A 469 -5.58 -9.10 14.49
N SER A 470 -5.65 -10.36 14.06
CA SER A 470 -4.50 -11.26 13.93
C SER A 470 -4.70 -12.19 12.73
N VAL A 471 -3.60 -12.61 12.12
CA VAL A 471 -3.62 -13.55 10.99
C VAL A 471 -4.17 -14.90 11.43
N GLU A 472 -3.89 -15.34 12.65
CA GLU A 472 -4.40 -16.58 13.22
C GLU A 472 -5.94 -16.63 13.24
N GLU A 473 -6.58 -15.58 13.76
CA GLU A 473 -8.04 -15.49 13.79
C GLU A 473 -8.62 -15.36 12.37
N ALA A 474 -7.97 -14.56 11.52
CA ALA A 474 -8.41 -14.37 10.14
C ALA A 474 -8.39 -15.66 9.31
N PHE A 475 -7.41 -16.54 9.56
CA PHE A 475 -7.18 -17.78 8.82
C PHE A 475 -7.87 -19.02 9.41
N LYS A 476 -8.65 -18.86 10.50
CA LYS A 476 -9.47 -19.96 11.02
C LYS A 476 -10.45 -20.44 9.94
N GLN A 477 -10.45 -21.74 9.67
CA GLN A 477 -11.34 -22.33 8.67
C GLN A 477 -12.80 -22.39 9.12
N ALA A 478 -13.07 -22.27 10.41
CA ALA A 478 -14.41 -22.35 10.98
C ALA A 478 -14.82 -21.06 11.69
N VAL A 479 -16.08 -20.66 11.51
CA VAL A 479 -16.76 -19.65 12.33
C VAL A 479 -17.64 -20.41 13.32
N MET A 480 -17.28 -20.29 14.60
CA MET A 480 -17.99 -20.92 15.70
C MET A 480 -19.29 -20.17 15.98
N GLY A 481 -20.40 -20.89 15.99
CA GLY A 481 -21.72 -20.42 16.39
C GLY A 481 -22.10 -20.81 17.82
N PRO A 482 -23.36 -20.57 18.20
CA PRO A 482 -23.89 -20.91 19.51
C PRO A 482 -24.03 -22.43 19.71
N SER A 483 -24.16 -22.85 20.98
CA SER A 483 -24.45 -24.24 21.31
C SER A 483 -25.84 -24.65 20.80
N SER A 484 -26.02 -25.94 20.49
CA SER A 484 -27.33 -26.50 20.13
C SER A 484 -28.42 -26.29 21.20
N GLU A 485 -28.02 -26.04 22.45
CA GLU A 485 -28.92 -25.71 23.57
C GLU A 485 -29.50 -24.29 23.45
N GLU A 486 -28.79 -23.36 22.81
CA GLU A 486 -29.20 -21.97 22.59
C GLU A 486 -30.07 -21.85 21.33
N LYS A 487 -31.25 -22.46 21.37
CA LYS A 487 -32.15 -22.64 20.21
C LYS A 487 -32.38 -21.36 19.39
N ASP A 488 -32.66 -20.23 20.04
CA ASP A 488 -32.97 -18.97 19.36
C ASP A 488 -31.76 -18.43 18.59
N LYS A 489 -30.59 -18.39 19.22
CA LYS A 489 -29.34 -17.97 18.57
C LYS A 489 -28.93 -18.93 17.46
N ALA A 490 -29.19 -20.23 17.62
CA ALA A 490 -28.92 -21.22 16.58
C ALA A 490 -29.82 -21.03 15.35
N VAL A 491 -31.08 -20.61 15.53
CA VAL A 491 -31.97 -20.22 14.42
C VAL A 491 -31.44 -18.96 13.71
N GLU A 492 -31.03 -17.93 14.46
CA GLU A 492 -30.44 -16.72 13.88
C GLU A 492 -29.15 -17.03 13.09
N PHE A 493 -28.28 -17.88 13.64
CA PHE A 493 -27.06 -18.33 12.99
C PHE A 493 -27.34 -19.05 11.67
N ARG A 494 -28.27 -20.02 11.68
CA ARG A 494 -28.70 -20.74 10.47
C ARG A 494 -29.35 -19.81 9.45
N LYS A 495 -30.15 -18.85 9.89
CA LYS A 495 -30.75 -17.83 9.00
C LYS A 495 -29.67 -16.99 8.31
N PHE A 496 -28.69 -16.52 9.08
CA PHE A 496 -27.61 -15.68 8.60
C PHE A 496 -26.67 -16.40 7.62
N TRP A 497 -26.19 -17.59 7.97
CA TRP A 497 -25.22 -18.35 7.16
C TRP A 497 -25.85 -19.24 6.09
N GLY A 498 -27.11 -19.64 6.27
CA GLY A 498 -27.83 -20.47 5.30
C GLY A 498 -27.25 -21.86 5.17
N ASP A 499 -26.98 -22.25 3.92
CA ASP A 499 -26.40 -23.53 3.51
C ASP A 499 -25.00 -23.80 4.08
N LYS A 500 -24.28 -22.75 4.51
CA LYS A 500 -22.98 -22.90 5.17
C LYS A 500 -23.08 -23.31 6.65
N ALA A 501 -24.23 -23.15 7.30
CA ALA A 501 -24.39 -23.55 8.71
C ALA A 501 -24.53 -25.07 8.83
N THR A 502 -23.66 -25.68 9.64
CA THR A 502 -23.64 -27.12 9.91
C THR A 502 -23.40 -27.37 11.41
N LEU A 503 -23.97 -28.44 11.95
CA LEU A 503 -23.67 -28.88 13.33
C LEU A 503 -22.39 -29.72 13.33
N ARG A 504 -21.42 -29.36 14.18
CA ARG A 504 -20.21 -30.17 14.39
C ARG A 504 -20.06 -30.55 15.86
N TRP A 505 -19.56 -31.77 16.08
CA TRP A 505 -19.18 -32.26 17.40
C TRP A 505 -17.70 -31.95 17.66
N PHE A 506 -17.41 -31.31 18.79
CA PHE A 506 -16.07 -30.92 19.20
C PHE A 506 -15.47 -31.88 20.23
N ARG A 507 -14.12 -31.87 20.34
CA ARG A 507 -13.36 -32.74 21.25
C ARG A 507 -13.73 -32.57 22.73
N ASP A 508 -14.30 -31.42 23.09
CA ASP A 508 -14.80 -31.11 24.44
C ASP A 508 -16.22 -31.65 24.70
N GLY A 509 -16.79 -32.44 23.77
CA GLY A 509 -18.12 -33.03 23.89
C GLY A 509 -19.25 -32.10 23.42
N LYS A 510 -18.97 -30.82 23.13
CA LYS A 510 -20.01 -29.85 22.77
C LYS A 510 -20.45 -29.99 21.32
N ILE A 511 -21.75 -29.77 21.10
CA ILE A 511 -22.37 -29.68 19.77
C ILE A 511 -22.75 -28.22 19.54
N ALA A 512 -22.13 -27.60 18.54
CA ALA A 512 -22.38 -26.21 18.18
C ALA A 512 -22.63 -26.06 16.68
N GLU A 513 -23.33 -24.98 16.32
CA GLU A 513 -23.47 -24.56 14.92
C GLU A 513 -22.14 -23.99 14.42
N VAL A 514 -21.77 -24.29 13.18
CA VAL A 514 -20.48 -23.91 12.59
C VAL A 514 -20.64 -23.62 11.11
N ALA A 515 -20.00 -22.55 10.63
CA ALA A 515 -19.80 -22.32 9.21
C ALA A 515 -18.32 -22.56 8.83
N VAL A 516 -18.07 -23.26 7.72
CA VAL A 516 -16.73 -23.80 7.40
C VAL A 516 -16.28 -23.44 5.99
N TRP A 517 -15.00 -23.04 5.88
CA TRP A 517 -14.24 -22.75 4.67
C TRP A 517 -12.94 -23.56 4.72
N GLU A 518 -12.91 -24.69 4.02
CA GLU A 518 -11.79 -25.62 4.01
C GLU A 518 -10.81 -25.22 2.90
N HIS A 519 -9.58 -24.89 3.29
CA HIS A 519 -8.50 -24.45 2.39
C HIS A 519 -7.17 -25.07 2.81
N GLU A 520 -6.32 -25.38 1.83
CA GLU A 520 -4.91 -25.69 2.09
C GLU A 520 -4.21 -24.48 2.74
N GLU A 521 -3.07 -24.70 3.41
CA GLU A 521 -2.36 -23.63 4.14
C GLU A 521 -2.02 -22.43 3.24
N SER A 522 -1.67 -22.69 1.98
CA SER A 522 -1.33 -21.68 0.97
C SER A 522 -2.52 -20.84 0.50
N GLU A 523 -3.75 -21.30 0.71
CA GLU A 523 -4.98 -20.65 0.21
C GLU A 523 -5.80 -20.01 1.35
N ARG A 524 -5.34 -20.09 2.60
CA ARG A 524 -6.05 -19.53 3.76
C ARG A 524 -6.26 -18.01 3.68
N HIS A 525 -5.49 -17.30 2.86
CA HIS A 525 -5.73 -15.87 2.59
C HIS A 525 -7.05 -15.60 1.86
N LEU A 526 -7.68 -16.61 1.24
CA LEU A 526 -8.96 -16.50 0.55
C LEU A 526 -10.17 -16.57 1.49
N ILE A 527 -10.01 -17.05 2.72
CA ILE A 527 -11.14 -17.27 3.66
C ILE A 527 -11.95 -15.99 3.89
N ILE A 528 -11.27 -14.86 4.11
CA ILE A 528 -11.95 -13.58 4.35
C ILE A 528 -12.75 -13.15 3.11
N LYS A 529 -12.17 -13.32 1.91
CA LYS A 529 -12.86 -13.04 0.64
C LYS A 529 -14.13 -13.88 0.52
N GLU A 530 -14.03 -15.19 0.71
CA GLU A 530 -15.17 -16.09 0.55
C GLU A 530 -16.28 -15.87 1.57
N ILE A 531 -15.93 -15.50 2.81
CA ILE A 531 -16.93 -15.10 3.82
C ILE A 531 -17.69 -13.85 3.36
N ILE A 532 -16.96 -12.83 2.87
CA ILE A 532 -17.56 -11.56 2.41
C ILE A 532 -18.46 -11.82 1.20
N GLU A 533 -17.97 -12.52 0.18
CA GLU A 533 -18.74 -12.86 -1.01
C GLU A 533 -20.01 -13.62 -0.66
N HIS A 534 -19.92 -14.63 0.23
CA HIS A 534 -21.08 -15.39 0.67
C HIS A 534 -22.13 -14.52 1.35
N VAL A 535 -21.72 -13.70 2.31
CA VAL A 535 -22.62 -12.86 3.11
C VAL A 535 -23.24 -11.76 2.26
N LEU A 536 -22.46 -11.09 1.41
CA LEU A 536 -22.98 -10.02 0.56
C LEU A 536 -23.90 -10.55 -0.52
N SER A 537 -23.55 -11.65 -1.21
CA SER A 537 -24.45 -12.26 -2.20
C SER A 537 -25.76 -12.74 -1.58
N ARG A 538 -25.72 -13.29 -0.36
CA ARG A 538 -26.91 -13.80 0.33
C ARG A 538 -27.84 -12.70 0.84
N HIS A 539 -27.29 -11.65 1.45
CA HIS A 539 -28.09 -10.64 2.16
C HIS A 539 -28.39 -9.36 1.34
N LEU A 540 -27.68 -9.17 0.22
CA LEU A 540 -27.87 -8.02 -0.68
C LEU A 540 -28.29 -8.44 -2.10
N SER A 541 -28.55 -9.73 -2.33
CA SER A 541 -28.92 -10.26 -3.66
C SER A 541 -27.94 -9.86 -4.78
N LEU A 542 -26.69 -9.55 -4.44
CA LEU A 542 -25.69 -9.08 -5.39
C LEU A 542 -25.08 -10.27 -6.14
N PRO A 543 -25.00 -10.22 -7.48
CA PRO A 543 -24.28 -11.23 -8.24
C PRO A 543 -22.79 -11.14 -7.89
N LYS A 544 -22.11 -12.29 -7.90
CA LYS A 544 -20.69 -12.35 -7.50
C LYS A 544 -19.79 -11.45 -8.34
N GLU A 545 -20.13 -11.23 -9.61
CA GLU A 545 -19.42 -10.32 -10.52
C GLU A 545 -19.41 -8.86 -10.06
N ASN A 546 -20.38 -8.45 -9.24
CA ASN A 546 -20.44 -7.10 -8.67
C ASN A 546 -19.64 -6.98 -7.36
N ILE A 547 -19.09 -8.09 -6.84
CA ILE A 547 -18.26 -8.13 -5.63
C ILE A 547 -16.82 -8.35 -6.07
N ILE A 548 -16.06 -7.26 -6.16
CA ILE A 548 -14.68 -7.30 -6.66
C ILE A 548 -13.73 -7.34 -5.48
N SER A 549 -13.34 -8.54 -5.07
CA SER A 549 -12.32 -8.75 -4.04
C SER A 549 -10.91 -8.72 -4.64
N ILE A 550 -10.00 -8.07 -3.92
CA ILE A 550 -8.67 -7.75 -4.43
C ILE A 550 -7.59 -8.77 -4.01
N VAL A 551 -7.85 -9.58 -2.98
CA VAL A 551 -6.84 -10.40 -2.29
C VAL A 551 -6.13 -11.42 -3.19
N ASP A 552 -6.83 -11.95 -4.18
CA ASP A 552 -6.39 -13.04 -5.07
C ASP A 552 -5.88 -12.54 -6.43
N GLN A 553 -5.99 -11.23 -6.72
CA GLN A 553 -5.71 -10.67 -8.05
C GLN A 553 -4.24 -10.81 -8.51
N LEU A 554 -3.32 -11.12 -7.58
CA LEU A 554 -1.91 -11.38 -7.87
C LEU A 554 -1.51 -12.86 -7.72
N ASP A 555 -2.46 -13.79 -7.49
CA ASP A 555 -2.18 -15.23 -7.35
C ASP A 555 -1.49 -15.81 -8.59
N PHE A 556 -1.89 -15.35 -9.78
CA PHE A 556 -1.28 -15.76 -11.05
C PHE A 556 0.25 -15.61 -11.09
N SER A 557 0.81 -14.69 -10.28
CA SER A 557 2.26 -14.42 -10.28
C SER A 557 3.08 -15.48 -9.55
N LEU A 558 2.45 -16.23 -8.63
CA LEU A 558 3.08 -17.24 -7.78
C LEU A 558 2.65 -18.68 -8.12
N CYS A 559 1.49 -18.85 -8.76
CA CYS A 559 0.99 -20.17 -9.15
C CYS A 559 1.68 -20.72 -10.40
N LEU A 560 1.95 -22.03 -10.42
CA LEU A 560 2.34 -22.78 -11.61
C LEU A 560 1.15 -23.67 -12.01
N GLY A 561 0.51 -23.33 -13.14
CA GLY A 561 -0.81 -23.87 -13.47
C GLY A 561 -1.84 -23.38 -12.45
N ASN A 562 -2.50 -24.31 -11.75
CA ASN A 562 -3.55 -23.98 -10.77
C ASN A 562 -3.11 -24.17 -9.31
N LYS A 563 -1.80 -24.32 -9.03
CA LYS A 563 -1.29 -24.57 -7.67
C LYS A 563 -0.09 -23.69 -7.35
N ASP A 564 -0.01 -23.25 -6.11
CA ASP A 564 1.18 -22.59 -5.57
C ASP A 564 2.24 -23.65 -5.18
N PRO A 565 3.47 -23.61 -5.72
CA PRO A 565 4.52 -24.57 -5.37
C PRO A 565 4.91 -24.61 -3.89
N ILE A 566 4.53 -23.61 -3.08
CA ILE A 566 4.76 -23.61 -1.64
C ILE A 566 4.14 -24.83 -0.93
N THR A 567 3.15 -25.49 -1.54
CA THR A 567 2.57 -26.74 -1.02
C THR A 567 3.61 -27.87 -0.87
N PHE A 568 4.72 -27.82 -1.62
CA PHE A 568 5.78 -28.82 -1.55
C PHE A 568 6.77 -28.59 -0.39
N SER A 569 6.73 -27.43 0.28
CA SER A 569 7.71 -27.08 1.32
C SER A 569 7.68 -28.02 2.53
N ALA A 570 6.53 -28.60 2.86
CA ALA A 570 6.44 -29.58 3.95
C ALA A 570 7.27 -30.85 3.67
N ASN A 571 7.26 -31.33 2.41
CA ASN A 571 8.08 -32.47 2.00
C ASN A 571 9.57 -32.11 2.00
N LEU A 572 9.90 -30.89 1.59
CA LEU A 572 11.27 -30.39 1.62
C LEU A 572 11.84 -30.33 3.04
N LEU A 573 11.08 -29.78 3.99
CA LEU A 573 11.52 -29.71 5.40
C LEU A 573 11.73 -31.10 5.98
N LYS A 574 10.84 -32.04 5.68
CA LYS A 574 10.98 -33.44 6.09
C LYS A 574 12.23 -34.10 5.48
N ALA A 575 12.53 -33.84 4.21
CA ALA A 575 13.73 -34.35 3.54
C ALA A 575 15.01 -33.80 4.21
N PHE A 576 15.04 -32.51 4.52
CA PHE A 576 16.15 -31.90 5.24
C PHE A 576 16.33 -32.48 6.66
N ASP A 577 15.25 -32.68 7.40
CA ASP A 577 15.31 -33.28 8.75
C ASP A 577 15.92 -34.69 8.71
N ASN A 578 15.60 -35.48 7.68
CA ASN A 578 16.18 -36.81 7.48
C ASN A 578 17.68 -36.72 7.16
N LEU A 579 18.08 -35.86 6.22
CA LEU A 579 19.49 -35.65 5.89
C LEU A 579 20.29 -35.16 7.10
N SER A 580 19.75 -34.20 7.87
CA SER A 580 20.38 -33.68 9.08
C SER A 580 20.63 -34.77 10.13
N LYS A 581 19.69 -35.71 10.28
CA LYS A 581 19.87 -36.88 11.17
C LYS A 581 20.98 -37.80 10.66
N HIS A 582 21.01 -38.13 9.37
CA HIS A 582 22.05 -38.99 8.80
C HIS A 582 23.45 -38.38 8.97
N LEU A 583 23.61 -37.08 8.67
CA LEU A 583 24.87 -36.37 8.83
C LEU A 583 25.39 -36.41 10.28
N ARG A 584 24.51 -36.30 11.27
CA ARG A 584 24.88 -36.35 12.70
C ARG A 584 25.20 -37.78 13.20
N LEU A 585 24.74 -38.80 12.49
CA LEU A 585 24.98 -40.22 12.81
C LEU A 585 26.26 -40.78 12.17
N LEU A 586 27.00 -39.97 11.42
CA LEU A 586 28.30 -40.33 10.88
C LEU A 586 29.34 -40.46 12.01
N ASP A 587 29.84 -41.69 12.22
CA ASP A 587 30.85 -42.03 13.21
C ASP A 587 32.21 -42.44 12.58
N ASP A 588 32.27 -42.53 11.26
CA ASP A 588 33.40 -42.98 10.45
C ASP A 588 34.16 -41.82 9.78
N ILE A 589 33.86 -40.58 10.18
CA ILE A 589 34.56 -39.36 9.77
C ILE A 589 35.50 -38.88 10.89
N PRO A 590 36.68 -38.28 10.57
CA PRO A 590 37.68 -37.92 11.58
C PRO A 590 37.21 -36.88 12.62
N LEU A 591 36.27 -36.02 12.24
CA LEU A 591 35.66 -35.02 13.09
C LEU A 591 34.15 -35.13 12.95
N ARG A 592 33.43 -35.30 14.06
CA ARG A 592 31.97 -35.43 14.06
C ARG A 592 31.29 -34.15 13.61
N VAL A 593 30.13 -34.29 12.97
CA VAL A 593 29.25 -33.17 12.62
C VAL A 593 28.59 -32.61 13.88
N SER A 594 28.91 -31.37 14.23
CA SER A 594 28.35 -30.67 15.39
C SER A 594 27.04 -29.95 15.06
N SER A 595 26.98 -29.31 13.89
CA SER A 595 25.84 -28.51 13.44
C SER A 595 25.53 -28.73 11.97
N VAL A 596 24.24 -28.67 11.62
CA VAL A 596 23.72 -28.73 10.26
C VAL A 596 22.64 -27.66 10.15
N GLN A 597 22.79 -26.73 9.21
CA GLN A 597 21.89 -25.60 9.04
C GLN A 597 21.50 -25.41 7.57
N PRO A 598 20.20 -25.21 7.27
CA PRO A 598 19.76 -24.89 5.92
C PRO A 598 19.98 -23.41 5.58
N LEU A 599 20.49 -23.13 4.39
CA LEU A 599 20.78 -21.75 3.95
C LEU A 599 19.86 -21.24 2.84
N ASP A 600 19.22 -22.12 2.08
CA ASP A 600 18.39 -21.71 0.93
C ASP A 600 17.08 -21.00 1.35
N SER A 601 16.60 -20.09 0.50
CA SER A 601 15.35 -19.35 0.71
C SER A 601 14.11 -20.24 0.75
N ALA A 602 14.18 -21.44 0.17
CA ALA A 602 13.12 -22.44 0.22
C ALA A 602 12.82 -22.92 1.65
N PHE A 603 13.83 -23.03 2.53
CA PHE A 603 13.64 -23.52 3.90
C PHE A 603 12.99 -22.50 4.83
N ARG A 604 13.16 -21.22 4.52
CA ARG A 604 12.52 -20.10 5.26
C ARG A 604 11.26 -19.57 4.58
N LEU A 605 10.74 -20.33 3.60
CA LEU A 605 9.49 -20.07 2.85
C LEU A 605 9.44 -18.71 2.13
N THR A 606 10.58 -18.22 1.67
CA THR A 606 10.70 -16.97 0.91
C THR A 606 11.09 -17.20 -0.55
N SER A 607 11.36 -18.44 -0.97
CA SER A 607 11.56 -18.79 -2.38
C SER A 607 10.26 -18.59 -3.17
N VAL A 608 10.34 -17.97 -4.34
CA VAL A 608 9.18 -17.79 -5.23
C VAL A 608 8.66 -19.14 -5.69
N PHE A 609 9.59 -20.01 -6.12
CA PHE A 609 9.34 -21.36 -6.60
C PHE A 609 10.19 -22.35 -5.79
N PRO A 610 9.75 -22.74 -4.58
CA PRO A 610 10.44 -23.80 -3.84
C PRO A 610 10.50 -25.07 -4.70
N PRO A 611 11.61 -25.83 -4.65
CA PRO A 611 11.82 -26.95 -5.55
C PRO A 611 10.79 -28.04 -5.32
N GLN A 612 10.36 -28.66 -6.41
CA GLN A 612 9.54 -29.85 -6.38
C GLN A 612 10.43 -31.10 -6.29
N PRO A 613 9.96 -32.19 -5.67
CA PRO A 613 10.68 -33.46 -5.67
C PRO A 613 10.96 -33.91 -7.11
N HIS A 614 12.24 -34.10 -7.42
CA HIS A 614 12.72 -34.53 -8.72
C HIS A 614 12.79 -36.07 -8.79
N PRO A 615 12.17 -36.72 -9.80
CA PRO A 615 12.16 -38.18 -9.91
C PRO A 615 13.54 -38.84 -9.92
N LEU A 616 14.54 -38.17 -10.50
CA LEU A 616 15.92 -38.70 -10.59
C LEU A 616 16.77 -38.44 -9.32
N ALA A 617 16.26 -37.71 -8.33
CA ALA A 617 16.98 -37.38 -7.10
C ALA A 617 16.54 -38.23 -5.89
N TYR A 618 15.89 -39.38 -6.15
CA TYR A 618 15.59 -40.38 -5.13
C TYR A 618 16.70 -41.44 -5.03
N GLU A 619 16.88 -41.98 -3.83
CA GLU A 619 17.81 -43.05 -3.50
C GLU A 619 17.42 -44.34 -4.22
N ASP A 620 16.15 -44.73 -4.07
CA ASP A 620 15.59 -45.95 -4.66
C ASP A 620 14.73 -45.66 -5.90
N SER A 621 14.56 -46.70 -6.72
CA SER A 621 13.59 -46.76 -7.83
C SER A 621 12.14 -46.87 -7.32
N VAL A 622 11.75 -46.01 -6.38
CA VAL A 622 10.36 -45.82 -6.00
C VAL A 622 9.61 -45.42 -7.28
N GLY A 623 8.45 -46.03 -7.54
CA GLY A 623 7.71 -46.00 -8.82
C GLY A 623 7.21 -44.64 -9.33
N VAL A 624 7.95 -43.55 -9.10
CA VAL A 624 7.80 -42.23 -9.67
C VAL A 624 8.20 -42.31 -11.15
N LYS A 625 7.24 -42.65 -12.01
CA LYS A 625 7.44 -42.59 -13.46
C LYS A 625 7.74 -41.13 -13.86
N PRO A 626 8.85 -40.86 -14.56
CA PRO A 626 9.13 -39.52 -15.08
C PRO A 626 7.95 -39.06 -15.93
N GLN A 627 7.47 -37.84 -15.69
CA GLN A 627 6.44 -37.25 -16.54
C GLN A 627 7.05 -36.87 -17.90
N LYS A 628 6.21 -36.63 -18.91
CA LYS A 628 6.63 -36.29 -20.29
C LYS A 628 7.54 -35.04 -20.39
N LEU A 629 7.63 -34.21 -19.35
CA LEU A 629 8.45 -32.99 -19.29
C LEU A 629 9.32 -32.96 -18.02
N THR A 630 10.06 -34.05 -17.75
CA THR A 630 11.00 -34.10 -16.61
C THR A 630 12.27 -33.31 -16.96
N SER A 631 12.62 -32.30 -16.17
CA SER A 631 13.81 -31.46 -16.39
C SER A 631 15.09 -32.28 -16.26
N THR A 632 16.11 -31.93 -17.04
CA THR A 632 17.48 -32.43 -16.85
C THR A 632 18.31 -31.50 -15.98
N CYS A 633 17.77 -30.37 -15.54
CA CYS A 633 18.46 -29.41 -14.67
C CYS A 633 17.85 -29.48 -13.25
N ILE A 634 18.72 -29.58 -12.24
CA ILE A 634 18.33 -29.53 -10.83
C ILE A 634 19.13 -28.46 -10.10
N GLN A 635 18.45 -27.61 -9.32
CA GLN A 635 19.10 -26.62 -8.47
C GLN A 635 19.38 -27.24 -7.10
N PRO A 636 20.63 -27.27 -6.63
CA PRO A 636 20.95 -27.80 -5.32
C PRO A 636 20.64 -26.77 -4.22
N LEU A 637 20.19 -27.27 -3.07
CA LEU A 637 19.84 -26.47 -1.90
C LEU A 637 21.02 -26.42 -0.93
N GLU A 638 21.52 -25.22 -0.62
CA GLU A 638 22.70 -25.07 0.22
C GLU A 638 22.45 -25.43 1.69
N VAL A 639 23.34 -26.25 2.24
CA VAL A 639 23.35 -26.71 3.64
C VAL A 639 24.74 -26.49 4.23
N MET A 640 24.79 -25.72 5.31
CA MET A 640 26.00 -25.48 6.07
C MET A 640 26.19 -26.55 7.14
N ILE A 641 27.40 -27.07 7.25
CA ILE A 641 27.83 -28.03 8.24
C ILE A 641 28.96 -27.42 9.07
N GLN A 642 28.96 -27.68 10.38
CA GLN A 642 30.11 -27.44 11.24
C GLN A 642 30.57 -28.77 11.82
N LEU A 643 31.89 -28.92 11.93
CA LEU A 643 32.53 -30.08 12.55
C LEU A 643 32.88 -29.75 14.01
N GLU A 644 33.25 -30.75 14.79
CA GLU A 644 33.79 -30.53 16.13
C GLU A 644 35.12 -29.77 16.11
N GLY A 645 35.42 -29.06 17.20
CA GLY A 645 36.62 -28.23 17.31
C GLY A 645 37.89 -29.06 17.25
N SER A 646 38.84 -28.65 16.40
CA SER A 646 40.15 -29.29 16.28
C SER A 646 41.27 -28.26 16.14
N GLY A 647 42.43 -28.54 16.75
CA GLY A 647 43.63 -27.71 16.61
C GLY A 647 44.36 -27.90 15.29
N ASN A 648 44.12 -29.04 14.63
CA ASN A 648 44.93 -29.58 13.52
C ASN A 648 44.57 -29.01 12.13
N TRP A 649 43.68 -28.03 12.06
CA TRP A 649 43.35 -27.37 10.80
C TRP A 649 44.55 -26.58 10.26
N PRO A 650 44.82 -26.62 8.93
CA PRO A 650 45.87 -25.83 8.31
C PRO A 650 45.75 -24.33 8.59
N MET A 651 46.89 -23.64 8.57
CA MET A 651 46.94 -22.17 8.74
C MET A 651 46.86 -21.42 7.40
N ASP A 652 47.16 -22.10 6.30
CA ASP A 652 47.04 -21.56 4.94
C ASP A 652 45.58 -21.66 4.45
N GLU A 653 45.09 -20.62 3.76
CA GLU A 653 43.70 -20.52 3.31
C GLU A 653 43.36 -21.58 2.26
N LEU A 654 44.24 -21.79 1.28
CA LEU A 654 44.01 -22.77 0.21
C LEU A 654 44.07 -24.20 0.76
N ALA A 655 45.03 -24.47 1.65
CA ALA A 655 45.12 -25.76 2.34
C ALA A 655 43.88 -26.02 3.22
N MET A 656 43.34 -24.98 3.88
CA MET A 656 42.11 -25.09 4.68
C MET A 656 40.91 -25.45 3.79
N GLU A 657 40.72 -24.77 2.65
CA GLU A 657 39.63 -25.07 1.71
C GLU A 657 39.76 -26.49 1.13
N LYS A 658 40.97 -26.91 0.69
CA LYS A 658 41.16 -28.29 0.21
C LYS A 658 40.95 -29.34 1.31
N THR A 659 41.26 -29.02 2.56
CA THR A 659 40.93 -29.89 3.70
C THR A 659 39.42 -30.01 3.89
N LYS A 660 38.65 -28.91 3.76
CA LYS A 660 37.19 -28.96 3.78
C LYS A 660 36.64 -29.85 2.65
N SER A 661 37.15 -29.70 1.43
CA SER A 661 36.78 -30.57 0.30
C SER A 661 37.05 -32.04 0.61
N ALA A 662 38.19 -32.37 1.24
CA ALA A 662 38.50 -33.74 1.64
C ALA A 662 37.51 -34.30 2.69
N PHE A 663 37.10 -33.48 3.66
CA PHE A 663 36.04 -33.86 4.61
C PHE A 663 34.70 -34.08 3.90
N LEU A 664 34.31 -33.19 2.98
CA LEU A 664 33.08 -33.31 2.21
C LEU A 664 33.06 -34.59 1.37
N MET A 665 34.17 -34.93 0.72
CA MET A 665 34.33 -36.19 -0.02
C MET A 665 34.09 -37.40 0.88
N LYS A 666 34.75 -37.42 2.05
CA LYS A 666 34.59 -38.54 2.98
C LYS A 666 33.16 -38.64 3.51
N ILE A 667 32.50 -37.51 3.80
CA ILE A 667 31.08 -37.47 4.18
C ILE A 667 30.21 -38.06 3.07
N GLY A 668 30.47 -37.70 1.80
CA GLY A 668 29.75 -38.25 0.65
C GLY A 668 29.90 -39.77 0.52
N GLU A 669 31.13 -40.30 0.65
CA GLU A 669 31.40 -41.74 0.66
C GLU A 669 30.63 -42.45 1.79
N SER A 670 30.68 -41.93 3.00
CA SER A 670 30.01 -42.51 4.16
C SER A 670 28.49 -42.50 4.02
N LEU A 671 27.91 -41.44 3.44
CA LEU A 671 26.47 -41.37 3.15
C LEU A 671 26.04 -42.43 2.13
N GLN A 672 26.86 -42.64 1.10
CA GLN A 672 26.64 -43.64 0.06
C GLN A 672 26.73 -45.08 0.64
N GLU A 673 27.74 -45.36 1.47
CA GLU A 673 27.96 -46.69 2.06
C GLU A 673 26.88 -47.10 3.07
N LYS A 674 26.47 -46.18 3.95
CA LYS A 674 25.55 -46.49 5.06
C LYS A 674 24.07 -46.41 4.69
N TRP A 675 23.70 -45.46 3.83
CA TRP A 675 22.29 -45.18 3.51
C TRP A 675 21.98 -45.23 2.01
N GLY A 676 22.93 -45.57 1.14
CA GLY A 676 22.70 -45.66 -0.31
C GLY A 676 22.47 -44.32 -1.00
N ILE A 677 22.78 -43.21 -0.32
CA ILE A 677 22.49 -41.86 -0.80
C ILE A 677 23.49 -41.47 -1.89
N SER A 678 23.00 -41.23 -3.10
CA SER A 678 23.82 -40.79 -4.24
C SER A 678 24.47 -39.44 -3.98
N CYS A 679 25.76 -39.32 -4.28
CA CYS A 679 26.52 -38.08 -4.13
C CYS A 679 27.28 -37.74 -5.42
N THR A 680 27.47 -36.44 -5.68
CA THR A 680 28.32 -35.94 -6.77
C THR A 680 29.23 -34.87 -6.21
N ALA A 681 30.53 -35.01 -6.47
CA ALA A 681 31.53 -34.06 -6.00
C ALA A 681 31.89 -33.05 -7.09
N THR A 682 32.14 -31.81 -6.67
CA THR A 682 32.73 -30.74 -7.48
C THR A 682 34.09 -30.35 -6.89
N GLU A 683 34.78 -29.37 -7.47
CA GLU A 683 36.08 -28.92 -6.93
C GLU A 683 35.98 -28.39 -5.49
N GLU A 684 34.85 -27.77 -5.14
CA GLU A 684 34.69 -27.05 -3.88
C GLU A 684 33.62 -27.69 -2.97
N ASP A 685 32.58 -28.31 -3.55
CA ASP A 685 31.39 -28.77 -2.83
C ASP A 685 31.04 -30.25 -3.11
N VAL A 686 30.20 -30.85 -2.26
CA VAL A 686 29.55 -32.15 -2.51
C VAL A 686 28.03 -31.97 -2.53
N ASP A 687 27.42 -32.44 -3.62
CA ASP A 687 25.97 -32.47 -3.83
C ASP A 687 25.41 -33.86 -3.48
N VAL A 688 24.36 -33.90 -2.66
CA VAL A 688 23.74 -35.11 -2.10
C VAL A 688 22.31 -35.21 -2.59
N PHE A 689 21.92 -36.36 -3.15
CA PHE A 689 20.58 -36.60 -3.68
C PHE A 689 19.76 -37.51 -2.78
N THR A 690 18.74 -36.96 -2.13
CA THR A 690 17.89 -37.70 -1.19
C THR A 690 16.45 -37.20 -1.25
N SER A 691 15.49 -38.11 -1.13
CA SER A 691 14.06 -37.79 -1.04
C SER A 691 13.52 -36.93 -2.20
N GLY A 692 14.17 -36.98 -3.37
CA GLY A 692 13.80 -36.18 -4.54
C GLY A 692 14.43 -34.78 -4.58
N TYR A 693 15.40 -34.47 -3.72
CA TYR A 693 16.06 -33.17 -3.68
C TYR A 693 17.58 -33.30 -3.79
N ALA A 694 18.23 -32.27 -4.32
CA ALA A 694 19.69 -32.13 -4.29
C ALA A 694 20.07 -31.13 -3.19
N PHE A 695 20.99 -31.51 -2.30
CA PHE A 695 21.52 -30.67 -1.22
C PHE A 695 23.02 -30.46 -1.40
N ARG A 696 23.47 -29.22 -1.39
CA ARG A 696 24.89 -28.86 -1.48
C ARG A 696 25.48 -28.66 -0.10
N LEU A 697 26.46 -29.47 0.28
CA LEU A 697 27.09 -29.41 1.59
C LEU A 697 28.28 -28.45 1.58
N LYS A 698 28.33 -27.52 2.54
CA LYS A 698 29.41 -26.55 2.74
C LYS A 698 29.90 -26.57 4.19
N ILE A 699 31.21 -26.53 4.41
CA ILE A 699 31.78 -26.53 5.78
C ILE A 699 32.11 -25.09 6.20
N LEU A 700 31.51 -24.64 7.30
CA LEU A 700 31.90 -23.41 7.99
C LEU A 700 32.94 -23.74 9.07
N HIS A 701 34.06 -23.01 9.05
CA HIS A 701 35.09 -23.13 10.10
C HIS A 701 35.41 -21.77 10.76
N GLU A 702 35.47 -21.73 12.10
CA GLU A 702 35.59 -20.49 12.88
C GLU A 702 36.85 -19.68 12.57
N ARG A 703 37.99 -20.36 12.26
CA ARG A 703 39.25 -19.66 11.92
C ARG A 703 39.16 -18.84 10.63
N GLY A 704 38.28 -19.22 9.70
CA GLY A 704 38.06 -18.48 8.46
C GLY A 704 37.42 -17.10 8.65
N LEU A 705 36.92 -16.81 9.85
CA LEU A 705 36.37 -15.50 10.21
C LEU A 705 37.45 -14.47 10.60
N GLY A 706 38.62 -14.91 11.08
CA GLY A 706 39.67 -14.04 11.63
C GLY A 706 40.83 -13.68 10.70
N LEU A 707 41.00 -14.36 9.56
CA LEU A 707 42.20 -14.23 8.71
C LEU A 707 42.25 -12.96 7.82
N VAL A 708 41.16 -12.19 7.71
CA VAL A 708 41.08 -11.02 6.81
C VAL A 708 41.65 -9.72 7.43
N GLN A 709 41.88 -9.65 8.75
CA GLN A 709 42.38 -8.43 9.40
C GLN A 709 43.89 -8.17 9.23
N ARG A 710 44.67 -9.08 8.64
CA ARG A 710 46.15 -9.02 8.66
C ARG A 710 46.88 -8.54 7.40
N GLN A 711 46.20 -8.25 6.29
CA GLN A 711 46.88 -7.67 5.11
C GLN A 711 46.67 -6.16 5.03
N GLY A 712 47.60 -5.41 5.63
CA GLY A 712 47.73 -3.97 5.45
C GLY A 712 48.31 -3.66 4.06
N ASN A 713 47.45 -3.23 3.14
CA ASN A 713 47.79 -2.34 2.03
C ASN A 713 46.49 -1.72 1.45
N ALA A 714 46.47 -0.40 1.35
CA ALA A 714 45.26 0.43 1.20
C ALA A 714 44.57 0.40 -0.19
N HIS A 715 44.88 -0.55 -1.08
CA HIS A 715 44.31 -0.58 -2.44
C HIS A 715 43.84 -1.95 -2.96
N VAL A 716 43.73 -2.98 -2.11
CA VAL A 716 43.15 -4.26 -2.51
C VAL A 716 41.67 -4.30 -2.11
N LYS A 717 40.77 -4.50 -3.07
CA LYS A 717 39.33 -4.77 -2.82
C LYS A 717 39.22 -5.80 -1.69
N ARG A 718 38.73 -5.41 -0.51
CA ARG A 718 38.45 -6.37 0.59
C ARG A 718 37.46 -7.42 0.09
N VAL A 719 37.91 -8.58 -0.35
CA VAL A 719 37.02 -9.70 -0.68
C VAL A 719 36.65 -10.39 0.63
N LEU A 720 35.35 -10.60 0.87
CA LEU A 720 34.90 -11.39 2.03
C LEU A 720 35.36 -12.84 1.83
N SER A 721 36.02 -13.44 2.83
CA SER A 721 36.35 -14.87 2.82
C SER A 721 35.09 -15.71 2.65
N SER A 722 35.21 -16.90 2.05
CA SER A 722 34.09 -17.82 1.84
C SER A 722 33.38 -18.16 3.16
N ASP A 723 34.13 -18.36 4.24
CA ASP A 723 33.57 -18.58 5.59
C ASP A 723 32.80 -17.36 6.14
N LYS A 724 33.29 -16.14 5.92
CA LYS A 724 32.57 -14.93 6.37
C LYS A 724 31.23 -14.80 5.64
N LYS A 725 31.19 -15.09 4.33
CA LYS A 725 29.93 -15.11 3.57
C LYS A 725 28.99 -16.19 4.11
N LEU A 726 29.49 -17.41 4.30
CA LEU A 726 28.71 -18.54 4.78
C LEU A 726 28.12 -18.29 6.18
N PHE A 727 28.90 -17.70 7.09
CA PHE A 727 28.43 -17.26 8.40
C PHE A 727 27.30 -16.23 8.31
N VAL A 728 27.46 -15.21 7.47
CA VAL A 728 26.43 -14.18 7.25
C VAL A 728 25.16 -14.80 6.67
N CYS A 729 25.26 -15.71 5.70
CA CYS A 729 24.12 -16.47 5.17
C CYS A 729 23.43 -17.30 6.27
N GLY A 730 24.20 -17.95 7.16
CA GLY A 730 23.68 -18.71 8.29
C GLY A 730 22.90 -17.84 9.27
N GLN A 731 23.45 -16.67 9.64
CA GLN A 731 22.77 -15.72 10.51
C GLN A 731 21.49 -15.17 9.85
N HIS A 732 21.56 -14.81 8.57
CA HIS A 732 20.42 -14.33 7.79
C HIS A 732 19.30 -15.37 7.74
N SER A 733 19.61 -16.61 7.32
CA SER A 733 18.64 -17.70 7.20
C SER A 733 17.92 -17.98 8.52
N SER A 734 18.67 -18.04 9.63
CA SER A 734 18.12 -18.26 10.97
C SER A 734 17.16 -17.14 11.40
N MET A 735 17.60 -15.88 11.28
CA MET A 735 16.82 -14.73 11.71
C MET A 735 15.55 -14.54 10.87
N ILE A 736 15.63 -14.70 9.55
CA ILE A 736 14.47 -14.59 8.66
C ILE A 736 13.46 -15.71 8.91
N ASN A 737 13.92 -16.95 9.16
CA ASN A 737 13.04 -18.04 9.53
C ASN A 737 12.29 -17.74 10.85
N GLY A 738 12.99 -17.17 11.85
CA GLY A 738 12.37 -16.68 13.08
C GLY A 738 11.33 -15.58 12.83
N LEU A 739 11.66 -14.60 11.98
CA LEU A 739 10.74 -13.52 11.60
C LEU A 739 9.46 -14.04 10.92
N ARG A 740 9.60 -15.02 10.02
CA ARG A 740 8.48 -15.70 9.35
C ARG A 740 7.58 -16.42 10.37
N GLY A 741 8.16 -17.05 11.40
CA GLY A 741 7.39 -17.64 12.49
C GLY A 741 6.55 -16.62 13.27
N ARG A 742 7.06 -15.38 13.41
CA ARG A 742 6.33 -14.28 14.05
C ARG A 742 5.27 -13.63 13.15
N TYR A 743 5.52 -13.59 11.84
CA TYR A 743 4.64 -12.95 10.87
C TYR A 743 4.35 -13.90 9.69
N PRO A 744 3.26 -14.69 9.71
CA PRO A 744 2.98 -15.69 8.68
C PRO A 744 2.85 -15.13 7.25
N ILE A 745 2.44 -13.87 7.11
CA ILE A 745 2.27 -13.19 5.80
C ILE A 745 3.60 -12.69 5.22
N TYR A 746 4.68 -12.66 6.00
CA TYR A 746 5.99 -12.19 5.56
C TYR A 746 6.48 -12.94 4.31
N GLY A 747 6.48 -14.28 4.33
CA GLY A 747 6.91 -15.12 3.21
C GLY A 747 6.16 -14.81 1.91
N PRO A 748 4.81 -14.84 1.89
CA PRO A 748 4.01 -14.44 0.73
C PRO A 748 4.33 -13.04 0.17
N VAL A 749 4.60 -12.05 1.03
CA VAL A 749 4.98 -10.69 0.58
C VAL A 749 6.37 -10.71 -0.09
N VAL A 750 7.34 -11.39 0.51
CA VAL A 750 8.68 -11.56 -0.07
C VAL A 750 8.60 -12.21 -1.45
N ARG A 751 7.79 -13.26 -1.59
CA ARG A 751 7.63 -13.98 -2.85
C ARG A 751 7.10 -13.06 -3.96
N LEU A 752 6.08 -12.24 -3.67
CA LEU A 752 5.60 -11.23 -4.62
C LEU A 752 6.67 -10.18 -4.96
N ALA A 753 7.42 -9.71 -3.96
CA ALA A 753 8.48 -8.73 -4.15
C ALA A 753 9.61 -9.27 -5.05
N LYS A 754 10.11 -10.48 -4.75
CA LYS A 754 11.11 -11.18 -5.57
C LYS A 754 10.63 -11.40 -6.98
N ARG A 755 9.39 -11.87 -7.13
CA ARG A 755 8.77 -12.10 -8.43
C ARG A 755 8.68 -10.83 -9.27
N TRP A 756 8.30 -9.71 -8.65
CA TRP A 756 8.24 -8.41 -9.32
C TRP A 756 9.62 -7.89 -9.74
N VAL A 757 10.62 -7.96 -8.84
CA VAL A 757 12.00 -7.54 -9.15
C VAL A 757 12.55 -8.32 -10.33
N SER A 758 12.35 -9.65 -10.33
CA SER A 758 12.83 -10.53 -11.39
C SER A 758 12.11 -10.27 -12.71
N ALA A 759 10.78 -10.16 -12.70
CA ALA A 759 9.97 -9.88 -13.89
C ALA A 759 10.32 -8.54 -14.58
N HIS A 760 10.84 -7.57 -13.83
CA HIS A 760 11.36 -6.29 -14.36
C HIS A 760 12.85 -6.31 -14.72
N LEU A 761 13.45 -7.50 -14.79
CA LEU A 761 14.83 -7.76 -15.20
C LEU A 761 15.91 -7.20 -14.24
N PHE A 762 15.58 -7.06 -12.95
CA PHE A 762 16.49 -6.52 -11.93
C PHE A 762 17.21 -7.60 -11.11
N SER A 763 17.23 -8.85 -11.56
CA SER A 763 17.80 -9.99 -10.81
C SER A 763 19.28 -9.83 -10.48
N ASN A 764 20.05 -9.15 -11.33
CA ASN A 764 21.46 -8.82 -11.07
C ASN A 764 21.66 -7.51 -10.27
N SER A 765 20.60 -6.74 -10.09
CA SER A 765 20.65 -5.43 -9.44
C SER A 765 20.39 -5.54 -7.94
N LEU A 766 19.53 -6.48 -7.53
CA LEU A 766 19.12 -6.67 -6.15
C LEU A 766 19.05 -8.17 -5.82
N THR A 767 19.80 -8.60 -4.80
CA THR A 767 19.83 -10.00 -4.38
C THR A 767 18.55 -10.39 -3.64
N GLU A 768 18.26 -11.69 -3.61
CA GLU A 768 17.09 -12.23 -2.89
C GLU A 768 17.10 -11.87 -1.40
N ASP A 769 18.25 -11.95 -0.74
CA ASP A 769 18.42 -11.65 0.69
C ASP A 769 18.22 -10.15 0.98
N ALA A 770 18.64 -9.27 0.05
CA ALA A 770 18.35 -7.84 0.17
C ALA A 770 16.84 -7.58 0.10
N ILE A 771 16.11 -8.26 -0.79
CA ILE A 771 14.64 -8.15 -0.89
C ILE A 771 13.98 -8.65 0.41
N GLU A 772 14.48 -9.74 0.98
CA GLU A 772 14.01 -10.25 2.28
C GLU A 772 14.16 -9.22 3.40
N LEU A 773 15.29 -8.51 3.45
CA LEU A 773 15.53 -7.44 4.44
C LEU A 773 14.66 -6.21 4.21
N LEU A 774 14.46 -5.80 2.96
CA LEU A 774 13.58 -4.68 2.61
C LEU A 774 12.13 -4.97 3.02
N VAL A 775 11.65 -6.19 2.81
CA VAL A 775 10.32 -6.59 3.28
C VAL A 775 10.31 -6.71 4.80
N ALA A 776 11.37 -7.23 5.43
CA ALA A 776 11.46 -7.37 6.89
C ALA A 776 11.32 -6.01 7.59
N TYR A 777 11.89 -4.96 7.01
CA TYR A 777 11.75 -3.59 7.49
C TYR A 777 10.28 -3.18 7.65
N LEU A 778 9.38 -3.56 6.73
CA LEU A 778 7.95 -3.23 6.79
C LEU A 778 7.23 -3.86 7.99
N PHE A 779 7.71 -4.99 8.49
CA PHE A 779 7.15 -5.69 9.65
C PHE A 779 7.78 -5.24 10.97
N LEU A 780 9.07 -4.88 10.94
CA LEU A 780 9.85 -4.49 12.12
C LEU A 780 9.70 -3.00 12.46
N LYS A 781 9.55 -2.14 11.44
CA LYS A 781 9.33 -0.70 11.54
C LYS A 781 8.02 -0.31 10.83
N PRO A 782 6.85 -0.78 11.32
CA PRO A 782 5.61 -0.62 10.60
C PRO A 782 5.02 0.79 10.64
N LEU A 783 5.40 1.65 11.60
CA LEU A 783 4.83 2.99 11.76
C LEU A 783 5.06 3.85 10.51
N PRO A 784 4.10 4.68 10.08
CA PRO A 784 2.80 4.97 10.71
C PRO A 784 1.70 3.93 10.42
N PHE A 785 2.03 2.83 9.76
CA PHE A 785 1.11 1.71 9.55
C PHE A 785 1.19 0.69 10.70
N ARG A 786 0.58 -0.48 10.48
CA ARG A 786 0.72 -1.70 11.28
C ARG A 786 1.43 -2.76 10.44
N PRO A 787 2.03 -3.80 11.03
CA PRO A 787 2.62 -4.89 10.25
C PRO A 787 1.62 -5.41 9.21
N PRO A 788 2.02 -5.56 7.93
CA PRO A 788 1.11 -6.02 6.88
C PRO A 788 0.49 -7.36 7.24
N SER A 789 -0.82 -7.48 7.08
CA SER A 789 -1.53 -8.75 7.30
C SER A 789 -2.19 -9.29 6.04
N SER A 790 -1.91 -8.68 4.88
CA SER A 790 -2.16 -9.25 3.57
C SER A 790 -0.95 -9.07 2.65
N ARG A 791 -0.86 -9.96 1.68
CA ARG A 791 0.22 -9.97 0.68
C ARG A 791 0.16 -8.76 -0.27
N ILE A 792 -1.04 -8.30 -0.65
CA ILE A 792 -1.23 -7.16 -1.57
C ILE A 792 -0.79 -5.87 -0.90
N THR A 793 -1.22 -5.64 0.35
CA THR A 793 -0.86 -4.45 1.10
C THR A 793 0.63 -4.43 1.43
N GLY A 794 1.21 -5.58 1.81
CA GLY A 794 2.65 -5.71 2.01
C GLY A 794 3.44 -5.42 0.73
N PHE A 795 3.00 -5.94 -0.41
CA PHE A 795 3.63 -5.68 -1.71
C PHE A 795 3.54 -4.21 -2.13
N LEU A 796 2.37 -3.56 -1.95
CA LEU A 796 2.22 -2.12 -2.21
C LEU A 796 3.20 -1.29 -1.37
N ARG A 797 3.34 -1.62 -0.09
CA ARG A 797 4.26 -0.92 0.82
C ARG A 797 5.73 -1.18 0.48
N PHE A 798 6.09 -2.37 -0.01
CA PHE A 798 7.42 -2.66 -0.54
C PHE A 798 7.75 -1.77 -1.75
N LEU A 799 6.82 -1.62 -2.69
CA LEU A 799 7.01 -0.73 -3.85
C LEU A 799 7.20 0.72 -3.41
N ARG A 800 6.40 1.20 -2.43
CA ARG A 800 6.57 2.55 -1.87
C ARG A 800 7.90 2.72 -1.16
N LEU A 801 8.34 1.74 -0.36
CA LEU A 801 9.65 1.78 0.30
C LEU A 801 10.77 1.96 -0.74
N LEU A 802 10.75 1.20 -1.83
CA LEU A 802 11.75 1.35 -2.90
C LEU A 802 11.73 2.74 -3.54
N SER A 803 10.55 3.30 -3.78
CA SER A 803 10.41 4.57 -4.50
C SER A 803 10.55 5.83 -3.65
N GLU A 804 10.13 5.78 -2.39
CA GLU A 804 9.95 6.96 -1.52
C GLU A 804 11.04 7.07 -0.45
N TYR A 805 11.76 5.99 -0.14
CA TYR A 805 12.82 6.03 0.87
C TYR A 805 14.02 6.86 0.41
N ASP A 806 14.57 7.68 1.31
CA ASP A 806 15.75 8.49 1.03
C ASP A 806 17.04 7.67 1.16
N TRP A 807 17.34 6.93 0.09
CA TRP A 807 18.57 6.15 -0.01
C TRP A 807 19.84 7.01 0.03
N SER A 808 19.76 8.31 -0.28
CA SER A 808 20.95 9.16 -0.40
C SER A 808 21.48 9.57 0.97
N PHE A 809 20.58 9.92 1.88
CA PHE A 809 20.93 10.49 3.18
C PHE A 809 20.57 9.61 4.38
N SER A 810 19.90 8.48 4.16
CA SER A 810 19.50 7.57 5.24
C SER A 810 19.99 6.14 5.03
N SER A 811 20.45 5.51 6.12
CA SER A 811 20.73 4.09 6.19
C SER A 811 19.49 3.30 6.62
N LEU A 812 19.21 2.19 5.94
CA LEU A 812 18.10 1.32 6.27
C LEU A 812 18.57 0.27 7.29
N ILE A 813 18.08 0.36 8.53
CA ILE A 813 18.49 -0.50 9.65
C ILE A 813 17.40 -1.54 9.89
N VAL A 814 17.74 -2.83 9.76
CA VAL A 814 16.86 -3.97 9.98
C VAL A 814 17.32 -4.72 11.23
N ASP A 815 16.62 -4.47 12.33
CA ASP A 815 16.86 -5.14 13.61
C ASP A 815 15.78 -6.18 13.86
N ILE A 816 16.06 -7.44 13.48
CA ILE A 816 15.07 -8.53 13.50
C ILE A 816 14.69 -8.92 14.93
N ASN A 817 15.70 -8.99 15.81
CA ASN A 817 15.54 -9.46 17.18
C ASN A 817 15.43 -8.32 18.21
N GLY A 818 15.80 -7.08 17.85
CA GLY A 818 15.90 -5.97 18.80
C GLY A 818 17.24 -5.94 19.53
N ASP A 819 18.30 -6.49 18.93
CA ASP A 819 19.60 -6.70 19.56
C ASP A 819 20.54 -5.50 19.37
N LEU A 820 20.21 -4.55 18.47
CA LEU A 820 21.08 -3.42 18.18
C LEU A 820 21.06 -2.39 19.32
N THR A 821 22.25 -2.10 19.84
CA THR A 821 22.45 -1.07 20.86
C THR A 821 22.60 0.32 20.23
N PRO A 822 22.46 1.41 21.01
CA PRO A 822 22.74 2.77 20.52
C PRO A 822 24.17 2.94 19.98
N GLN A 823 25.15 2.20 20.52
CA GLN A 823 26.52 2.21 20.04
C GLN A 823 26.62 1.57 18.65
N ASP A 824 25.90 0.47 18.41
CA ASP A 824 25.81 -0.14 17.07
C ASP A 824 25.15 0.81 16.08
N GLY A 825 24.12 1.55 16.50
CA GLY A 825 23.48 2.58 15.68
C GLY A 825 24.46 3.69 15.26
N LYS A 826 25.37 4.09 16.15
CA LYS A 826 26.43 5.05 15.83
C LYS A 826 27.44 4.46 14.84
N GLU A 827 27.90 3.23 15.09
CA GLU A 827 28.81 2.50 14.19
C GLU A 827 28.24 2.39 12.77
N ILE A 828 26.96 2.00 12.65
CA ILE A 828 26.25 1.91 11.37
C ILE A 828 26.23 3.26 10.66
N ASN A 829 25.97 4.35 11.38
CA ASN A 829 25.95 5.69 10.80
C ASN A 829 27.34 6.15 10.35
N ASP A 830 28.39 5.84 11.12
CA ASP A 830 29.77 6.16 10.77
C ASP A 830 30.21 5.36 9.51
N ASN A 831 29.82 4.09 9.40
CA ASN A 831 30.02 3.26 8.21
C ASN A 831 29.28 3.83 6.99
N PHE A 832 28.02 4.24 7.16
CA PHE A 832 27.23 4.86 6.11
C PHE A 832 27.86 6.17 5.61
N LEU A 833 28.28 7.06 6.51
CA LEU A 833 28.93 8.31 6.15
C LEU A 833 30.27 8.09 5.44
N SER A 834 31.04 7.10 5.87
CA SER A 834 32.30 6.72 5.23
C SER A 834 32.07 6.22 3.80
N ASN A 835 31.09 5.32 3.61
CA ASN A 835 30.69 4.84 2.29
C ASN A 835 30.23 5.97 1.34
N ARG A 836 29.51 6.97 1.88
CA ARG A 836 29.07 8.15 1.13
C ARG A 836 30.18 9.16 0.83
N ARG A 837 31.26 9.19 1.62
CA ARG A 837 32.45 10.03 1.36
C ARG A 837 33.33 9.44 0.25
N GLU A 838 33.57 8.14 0.28
CA GLU A 838 34.31 7.43 -0.79
C GLU A 838 33.71 7.69 -2.18
N TYR A 839 32.39 7.87 -2.27
CA TYR A 839 31.71 8.27 -3.51
C TYR A 839 32.08 9.67 -4.04
N ARG A 840 32.33 10.64 -3.15
CA ARG A 840 32.65 12.02 -3.57
C ARG A 840 34.07 12.16 -4.11
N ASP A 841 34.99 11.38 -3.55
CA ASP A 841 36.42 11.53 -3.81
C ASP A 841 36.89 10.73 -5.04
N ASP A 842 36.11 9.74 -5.51
CA ASP A 842 36.53 8.86 -6.61
C ASP A 842 35.39 8.55 -7.61
N MET A 843 35.21 9.41 -8.62
CA MET A 843 34.17 9.26 -9.67
C MET A 843 34.29 7.98 -10.51
N GLN A 844 35.41 7.25 -10.44
CA GLN A 844 35.61 5.99 -11.17
C GLN A 844 35.12 4.76 -10.42
N ASN A 845 34.87 4.86 -9.11
CA ASN A 845 34.41 3.72 -8.31
C ASN A 845 32.89 3.60 -8.31
N ILE A 846 32.39 2.42 -8.70
CA ILE A 846 30.99 2.03 -8.64
C ILE A 846 30.60 1.91 -7.15
N SER A 847 30.09 3.00 -6.58
CA SER A 847 29.65 3.04 -5.17
C SER A 847 28.19 2.56 -5.03
N PRO A 848 27.86 1.80 -3.97
CA PRO A 848 26.52 1.29 -3.76
C PRO A 848 25.54 2.41 -3.39
N ALA A 849 24.40 2.45 -4.07
CA ALA A 849 23.36 3.42 -3.76
C ALA A 849 22.47 3.00 -2.59
N MET A 850 22.42 1.70 -2.29
CA MET A 850 21.59 1.14 -1.21
C MET A 850 22.46 0.67 -0.05
N PHE A 851 22.12 1.08 1.18
CA PHE A 851 22.81 0.69 2.39
C PHE A 851 21.81 0.04 3.36
N ILE A 852 21.94 -1.27 3.55
CA ILE A 852 21.10 -2.08 4.45
C ILE A 852 21.98 -2.65 5.56
N ALA A 853 21.75 -2.20 6.79
CA ALA A 853 22.46 -2.68 7.95
C ALA A 853 21.61 -3.63 8.80
N THR A 854 22.26 -4.65 9.35
CA THR A 854 21.69 -5.62 10.29
C THR A 854 22.65 -5.83 11.47
N ALA A 855 22.23 -6.60 12.48
CA ALA A 855 23.11 -6.97 13.59
C ALA A 855 24.35 -7.77 13.17
N TYR A 856 24.24 -8.58 12.10
CA TYR A 856 25.34 -9.40 11.57
C TYR A 856 26.08 -8.77 10.39
N ASP A 857 25.59 -7.64 9.85
CA ASP A 857 26.23 -6.88 8.78
C ASP A 857 25.97 -5.38 8.96
N LYS A 858 26.76 -4.75 9.84
CA LYS A 858 26.63 -3.31 10.18
C LYS A 858 27.19 -2.37 9.12
N ALA A 859 28.03 -2.89 8.22
CA ALA A 859 28.71 -2.12 7.19
C ALA A 859 28.06 -2.29 5.80
N SER A 860 26.96 -3.05 5.71
CA SER A 860 26.24 -3.32 4.46
C SER A 860 27.14 -3.97 3.40
N GLU A 861 28.05 -4.84 3.82
CA GLU A 861 29.06 -5.47 2.95
C GLU A 861 28.54 -6.69 2.19
N ALA A 862 27.51 -7.37 2.73
CA ALA A 862 27.09 -8.68 2.23
C ALA A 862 26.23 -8.59 0.97
N TRP A 863 25.20 -7.73 0.99
CA TRP A 863 24.12 -7.81 0.00
C TRP A 863 24.07 -6.64 -0.98
N THR A 864 24.37 -5.44 -0.52
CA THR A 864 24.21 -4.22 -1.33
C THR A 864 25.51 -3.46 -1.57
N ARG A 865 26.66 -4.10 -1.39
CA ARG A 865 27.97 -3.44 -1.49
C ARG A 865 28.35 -2.98 -2.91
N ALA A 866 28.00 -3.76 -3.93
CA ALA A 866 28.36 -3.46 -5.33
C ALA A 866 27.17 -3.02 -6.17
N SER A 867 25.96 -3.41 -5.77
CA SER A 867 24.73 -3.20 -6.52
C SER A 867 23.56 -3.09 -5.52
N PRO A 868 22.54 -2.27 -5.77
CA PRO A 868 22.37 -1.42 -6.95
C PRO A 868 23.27 -0.18 -6.94
N THR A 869 23.76 0.19 -8.12
CA THR A 869 24.36 1.51 -8.41
C THR A 869 23.29 2.61 -8.36
N ALA A 870 23.71 3.88 -8.33
CA ALA A 870 22.77 4.99 -8.31
C ALA A 870 21.85 5.03 -9.55
N ALA A 871 22.35 4.61 -10.72
CA ALA A 871 21.55 4.53 -11.94
C ALA A 871 20.55 3.37 -11.89
N GLU A 872 20.97 2.20 -11.42
CA GLU A 872 20.10 1.03 -11.23
C GLU A 872 19.01 1.31 -10.20
N LEU A 873 19.37 1.89 -9.05
CA LEU A 873 18.42 2.24 -8.00
C LEU A 873 17.40 3.27 -8.49
N ARG A 874 17.83 4.29 -9.25
CA ARG A 874 16.91 5.28 -9.83
C ARG A 874 15.92 4.62 -10.80
N ARG A 875 16.38 3.66 -11.61
CA ARG A 875 15.53 2.89 -12.52
C ARG A 875 14.54 2.01 -11.75
N LEU A 876 15.03 1.30 -10.74
CA LEU A 876 14.23 0.45 -9.85
C LEU A 876 13.14 1.27 -9.13
N ALA A 877 13.52 2.39 -8.52
CA ALA A 877 12.62 3.32 -7.83
C ALA A 877 11.55 3.89 -8.76
N ALA A 878 11.89 4.22 -10.02
CA ALA A 878 10.93 4.70 -11.01
C ALA A 878 9.90 3.61 -11.39
N TYR A 879 10.33 2.36 -11.55
CA TYR A 879 9.43 1.22 -11.82
C TYR A 879 8.54 0.95 -10.60
N ALA A 880 9.11 1.03 -9.39
CA ALA A 880 8.39 0.84 -8.15
C ALA A 880 7.33 1.95 -7.95
N ALA A 881 7.66 3.22 -8.20
CA ALA A 881 6.73 4.34 -8.12
C ALA A 881 5.55 4.19 -9.10
N SER A 882 5.85 3.82 -10.35
CA SER A 882 4.82 3.56 -11.37
C SER A 882 3.92 2.39 -10.98
N SER A 883 4.52 1.29 -10.50
CA SER A 883 3.80 0.09 -10.07
C SER A 883 2.94 0.35 -8.82
N ALA A 884 3.46 1.11 -7.85
CA ALA A 884 2.70 1.49 -6.65
C ALA A 884 1.49 2.36 -7.01
N LYS A 885 1.66 3.31 -7.94
CA LYS A 885 0.56 4.14 -8.44
C LYS A 885 -0.49 3.30 -9.17
N LEU A 886 -0.06 2.42 -10.10
CA LEU A 886 -0.96 1.54 -10.83
C LEU A 886 -1.72 0.59 -9.87
N LEU A 887 -1.02 -0.04 -8.93
CA LEU A 887 -1.62 -0.93 -7.94
C LEU A 887 -2.65 -0.19 -7.06
N THR A 888 -2.32 1.03 -6.62
CA THR A 888 -3.26 1.88 -5.87
C THR A 888 -4.52 2.16 -6.71
N SER A 889 -4.37 2.48 -7.99
CA SER A 889 -5.50 2.71 -8.90
C SER A 889 -6.33 1.46 -9.15
N LEU A 890 -5.72 0.29 -9.39
CA LEU A 890 -6.42 -0.99 -9.60
C LEU A 890 -7.24 -1.44 -8.38
N ILE A 891 -6.73 -1.13 -7.18
CA ILE A 891 -7.44 -1.42 -5.93
C ILE A 891 -8.66 -0.50 -5.78
N MET A 892 -8.53 0.78 -6.14
CA MET A 892 -9.55 1.81 -5.91
C MET A 892 -10.61 1.92 -7.02
N GLN A 893 -10.28 1.55 -8.25
CA GLN A 893 -11.10 1.81 -9.44
C GLN A 893 -11.08 0.62 -10.39
N ASN A 894 -12.17 0.45 -11.14
CA ASN A 894 -12.21 -0.48 -12.26
C ASN A 894 -11.65 0.19 -13.52
N LEU A 895 -10.43 -0.16 -13.94
CA LEU A 895 -9.80 0.37 -15.14
C LEU A 895 -10.14 -0.53 -16.35
N ASN A 896 -10.79 0.01 -17.39
CA ASN A 896 -11.12 -0.74 -18.60
C ASN A 896 -9.88 -1.23 -19.38
N ASP A 897 -9.96 -2.49 -19.81
CA ASP A 897 -9.24 -3.32 -20.82
C ASP A 897 -7.73 -3.19 -21.10
N SER A 898 -7.04 -2.04 -20.96
CA SER A 898 -5.60 -1.95 -21.28
C SER A 898 -4.67 -2.09 -20.08
N TYR A 899 -5.14 -1.82 -18.86
CA TYR A 899 -4.34 -1.86 -17.63
C TYR A 899 -4.85 -2.95 -16.70
N ARG A 900 -4.38 -4.18 -16.93
CA ARG A 900 -4.70 -5.35 -16.09
C ARG A 900 -3.70 -5.51 -14.95
N TRP A 901 -4.04 -6.32 -13.95
CA TRP A 901 -3.13 -6.72 -12.85
C TRP A 901 -1.78 -7.27 -13.37
N GLU A 902 -1.81 -7.96 -14.51
CA GLU A 902 -0.63 -8.45 -15.21
C GLU A 902 0.39 -7.36 -15.56
N CYS A 903 -0.06 -6.13 -15.85
CA CYS A 903 0.83 -5.01 -16.21
C CYS A 903 1.82 -4.68 -15.09
N LEU A 904 1.50 -4.99 -13.83
CA LEU A 904 2.43 -4.82 -12.70
C LEU A 904 3.68 -5.69 -12.84
N PHE A 905 3.61 -6.80 -13.56
CA PHE A 905 4.69 -7.77 -13.76
C PHE A 905 5.17 -7.83 -15.22
N ARG A 906 4.73 -6.92 -16.09
CA ARG A 906 5.20 -6.83 -17.48
C ARG A 906 6.27 -5.76 -17.61
N THR A 907 7.50 -6.17 -17.96
CA THR A 907 8.59 -5.23 -18.20
C THR A 907 8.43 -4.49 -19.54
N PRO A 908 8.53 -3.15 -19.56
CA PRO A 908 8.55 -2.38 -20.80
C PRO A 908 9.91 -2.54 -21.51
N LEU A 909 10.00 -3.53 -22.41
CA LEU A 909 11.22 -3.87 -23.17
C LEU A 909 11.74 -2.75 -24.09
N ASN A 910 10.88 -1.80 -24.47
CA ASN A 910 11.28 -0.61 -25.24
C ASN A 910 12.23 0.33 -24.48
N ASN A 911 12.47 0.12 -23.19
CA ASN A 911 13.37 0.93 -22.40
C ASN A 911 14.86 0.60 -22.61
N TYR A 912 15.19 -0.57 -23.16
CA TYR A 912 16.56 -1.04 -23.38
C TYR A 912 17.12 -0.57 -24.74
N ASN A 913 18.44 -0.53 -24.88
CA ASN A 913 19.10 -0.21 -26.16
C ASN A 913 18.94 -1.36 -27.14
N ALA A 914 19.19 -2.59 -26.67
CA ALA A 914 18.95 -3.82 -27.39
C ALA A 914 18.25 -4.84 -26.48
N VAL A 915 17.54 -5.78 -27.08
CA VAL A 915 16.89 -6.89 -26.38
C VAL A 915 17.15 -8.19 -27.12
N ILE A 916 17.57 -9.20 -26.36
CA ILE A 916 17.81 -10.57 -26.81
C ILE A 916 16.59 -11.40 -26.39
N LEU A 917 15.97 -12.09 -27.35
CA LEU A 917 14.92 -13.07 -27.09
C LEU A 917 15.53 -14.47 -27.17
N LEU A 918 15.17 -15.34 -26.24
CA LEU A 918 15.72 -16.68 -26.09
C LEU A 918 14.73 -17.75 -26.60
N HIS A 919 15.25 -18.93 -26.95
CA HIS A 919 14.44 -20.10 -27.26
C HIS A 919 13.85 -20.68 -25.97
N ARG A 920 12.53 -20.60 -25.81
CA ARG A 920 11.84 -20.99 -24.57
C ARG A 920 12.00 -22.47 -24.24
N ASP A 921 11.99 -23.32 -25.26
CA ASP A 921 12.22 -24.77 -25.13
C ASP A 921 13.66 -25.12 -24.72
N LYS A 922 14.55 -24.12 -24.63
CA LYS A 922 15.93 -24.24 -24.14
C LYS A 922 16.14 -23.67 -22.75
N LEU A 923 15.10 -23.10 -22.13
CA LEU A 923 15.14 -22.70 -20.71
C LEU A 923 14.96 -23.92 -19.81
N PRO A 924 15.58 -23.95 -18.62
CA PRO A 924 15.43 -25.06 -17.67
C PRO A 924 14.04 -25.09 -17.02
N PHE A 925 13.42 -23.91 -16.85
CA PHE A 925 12.10 -23.77 -16.21
C PHE A 925 11.18 -22.83 -17.02
N PRO A 926 10.82 -23.18 -18.26
CA PRO A 926 10.02 -22.32 -19.15
C PRO A 926 8.59 -22.08 -18.63
N HIS A 927 8.08 -22.95 -17.77
CA HIS A 927 6.77 -22.81 -17.14
C HIS A 927 6.77 -21.74 -16.02
N HIS A 928 7.94 -21.29 -15.58
CA HIS A 928 8.05 -20.12 -14.69
C HIS A 928 7.88 -18.81 -15.47
N LEU A 929 7.84 -18.78 -16.80
CA LEU A 929 7.63 -17.54 -17.55
C LEU A 929 6.19 -17.04 -17.37
N LEU A 930 6.00 -15.83 -16.83
CA LEU A 930 4.67 -15.21 -16.72
C LEU A 930 4.09 -14.87 -18.09
N PHE A 931 4.90 -14.19 -18.89
CA PHE A 931 4.46 -13.59 -20.13
C PHE A 931 5.50 -13.85 -21.22
N PRO A 932 5.09 -14.47 -22.34
CA PRO A 932 5.85 -14.49 -23.59
C PRO A 932 6.44 -13.12 -23.96
N SER A 933 7.77 -13.00 -24.07
CA SER A 933 8.40 -11.78 -24.59
C SER A 933 8.35 -11.73 -26.12
N GLU A 934 7.82 -10.62 -26.64
CA GLU A 934 7.73 -10.32 -28.06
C GLU A 934 8.09 -8.85 -28.31
N ILE A 935 8.67 -8.60 -29.49
CA ILE A 935 9.14 -7.27 -29.90
C ILE A 935 8.56 -6.97 -31.28
N ASN A 936 7.77 -5.89 -31.34
CA ASN A 936 7.11 -5.45 -32.56
C ASN A 936 7.80 -4.23 -33.21
N GLN A 937 8.87 -3.72 -32.59
CA GLN A 937 9.55 -2.48 -32.99
C GLN A 937 11.08 -2.65 -32.90
N GLY A 938 11.84 -1.94 -33.72
CA GLY A 938 13.31 -1.97 -33.72
C GLY A 938 13.93 -2.76 -34.88
N ARG A 939 15.25 -2.62 -35.07
CA ARG A 939 16.00 -3.28 -36.14
C ARG A 939 16.38 -4.70 -35.70
N HIS A 940 15.94 -5.69 -36.47
CA HIS A 940 16.33 -7.09 -36.25
C HIS A 940 17.79 -7.31 -36.72
N ILE A 941 18.67 -7.76 -35.82
CA ILE A 941 20.11 -7.91 -36.09
C ILE A 941 20.50 -9.37 -36.28
N VAL A 942 20.07 -10.25 -35.37
CA VAL A 942 20.42 -11.68 -35.36
C VAL A 942 19.16 -12.51 -35.27
N ARG A 943 19.06 -13.57 -36.09
CA ARG A 943 18.07 -14.65 -35.98
C ARG A 943 18.81 -15.97 -35.78
N GLY A 944 18.65 -16.58 -34.60
CA GLY A 944 19.33 -17.81 -34.23
C GLY A 944 18.42 -19.05 -34.34
N ASN A 945 19.01 -20.18 -34.72
CA ASN A 945 18.35 -21.48 -34.71
C ASN A 945 18.52 -22.14 -33.32
N PRO A 946 17.53 -22.92 -32.84
CA PRO A 946 17.64 -23.62 -31.56
C PRO A 946 18.71 -24.73 -31.65
N SER A 947 19.40 -24.98 -30.54
CA SER A 947 20.38 -26.07 -30.44
C SER A 947 19.72 -27.44 -30.59
N GLU A 948 20.33 -28.34 -31.34
CA GLU A 948 19.93 -29.77 -31.40
C GLU A 948 20.68 -30.61 -30.37
N ILE A 949 21.70 -30.05 -29.70
CA ILE A 949 22.60 -30.76 -28.79
C ILE A 949 22.04 -30.74 -27.36
N PHE A 950 21.52 -29.59 -26.93
CA PHE A 950 21.00 -29.40 -25.58
C PHE A 950 19.48 -29.49 -25.54
N HIS A 951 18.98 -30.34 -24.64
CA HIS A 951 17.57 -30.45 -24.29
C HIS A 951 17.43 -30.32 -22.77
N PRO A 952 16.71 -29.31 -22.26
CA PRO A 952 16.51 -29.13 -20.81
C PRO A 952 15.52 -30.13 -20.21
N PHE A 953 14.96 -31.04 -21.02
CA PHE A 953 14.01 -32.06 -20.61
C PHE A 953 14.42 -33.42 -21.19
N LEU A 954 14.12 -34.49 -20.46
CA LEU A 954 14.29 -35.85 -20.95
C LEU A 954 13.43 -36.07 -22.20
N ILE A 955 14.04 -36.54 -23.28
CA ILE A 955 13.34 -36.89 -24.51
C ILE A 955 12.73 -38.30 -24.42
N PRO A 956 11.71 -38.65 -25.23
CA PRO A 956 11.07 -39.98 -25.16
C PRO A 956 12.03 -41.16 -25.36
N GLY A 957 13.16 -40.96 -26.06
CA GLY A 957 14.22 -41.97 -26.19
C GLY A 957 14.93 -42.26 -24.87
N ASP A 958 15.08 -41.24 -24.01
CA ASP A 958 15.78 -41.34 -22.73
C ASP A 958 14.99 -42.14 -21.70
N LEU A 959 13.66 -42.06 -21.78
CA LEU A 959 12.74 -42.82 -20.93
C LEU A 959 12.81 -44.33 -21.17
N ARG A 960 13.51 -44.79 -22.22
CA ARG A 960 13.75 -46.21 -22.51
C ARG A 960 15.09 -46.72 -21.96
N GLY A 961 15.97 -45.84 -21.50
CA GLY A 961 17.29 -46.18 -20.93
C GLY A 961 17.20 -46.67 -19.48
N SER A 962 18.34 -47.08 -18.92
CA SER A 962 18.43 -47.44 -17.49
C SER A 962 18.26 -46.21 -16.59
N LEU A 963 17.85 -46.40 -15.33
CA LEU A 963 17.72 -45.29 -14.37
C LEU A 963 19.06 -44.57 -14.17
N GLU A 964 20.16 -45.30 -14.21
CA GLU A 964 21.51 -44.79 -14.03
C GLU A 964 21.96 -43.95 -15.24
N GLU A 965 21.61 -44.38 -16.47
CA GLU A 965 21.78 -43.55 -17.67
C GLU A 965 20.97 -42.25 -17.59
N MET A 966 19.75 -42.29 -17.05
CA MET A 966 18.94 -41.08 -16.85
C MET A 966 19.54 -40.17 -15.77
N LYS A 967 20.02 -40.71 -14.65
CA LYS A 967 20.71 -39.96 -13.59
C LYS A 967 21.96 -39.26 -14.11
N ASN A 968 22.73 -39.90 -15.00
CA ASN A 968 23.92 -39.32 -15.63
C ASN A 968 23.62 -38.11 -16.55
N LYS A 969 22.36 -37.93 -16.98
CA LYS A 969 21.93 -36.75 -17.74
C LYS A 969 21.53 -35.57 -16.86
N LEU A 970 21.45 -35.76 -15.54
CA LEU A 970 21.06 -34.72 -14.60
C LEU A 970 22.22 -33.72 -14.43
N MET A 971 21.98 -32.47 -14.80
CA MET A 971 22.91 -31.38 -14.66
C MET A 971 22.57 -30.59 -13.38
N VAL A 972 23.47 -30.68 -12.40
CA VAL A 972 23.33 -29.97 -11.12
C VAL A 972 23.80 -28.53 -11.28
N ASN A 973 23.00 -27.59 -10.78
CA ASN A 973 23.28 -26.16 -10.78
C ASN A 973 23.54 -25.57 -12.19
N PHE A 974 22.98 -26.19 -13.23
CA PHE A 974 23.12 -25.71 -14.60
C PHE A 974 21.92 -24.86 -15.02
N ASP A 975 22.13 -23.54 -15.05
CA ASP A 975 21.19 -22.57 -15.63
C ASP A 975 21.81 -21.90 -16.89
N PRO A 976 21.33 -22.21 -18.11
CA PRO A 976 21.89 -21.63 -19.34
C PRO A 976 21.75 -20.10 -19.40
N LEU A 977 20.70 -19.52 -18.79
CA LEU A 977 20.53 -18.07 -18.75
C LEU A 977 21.61 -17.39 -17.90
N GLY A 978 21.83 -17.90 -16.69
CA GLY A 978 22.87 -17.41 -15.79
C GLY A 978 24.29 -17.59 -16.34
N HIS A 979 24.56 -18.64 -17.12
CA HIS A 979 25.85 -18.77 -17.82
C HIS A 979 25.98 -17.75 -18.95
N PHE A 980 24.98 -17.66 -19.83
CA PHE A 980 24.98 -16.75 -20.96
C PHE A 980 25.16 -15.27 -20.55
N THR A 981 24.43 -14.84 -19.53
CA THR A 981 24.53 -13.47 -19.01
C THR A 981 25.90 -13.16 -18.39
N ARG A 982 26.49 -14.11 -17.65
CA ARG A 982 27.87 -13.98 -17.13
C ARG A 982 28.90 -13.93 -18.26
N ASP A 983 28.71 -14.70 -19.32
CA ASP A 983 29.61 -14.66 -20.48
C ASP A 983 29.54 -13.30 -21.19
N ILE A 984 28.35 -12.71 -21.35
CA ILE A 984 28.20 -11.34 -21.88
C ILE A 984 28.91 -10.33 -20.96
N GLU A 985 28.70 -10.41 -19.65
CA GLU A 985 29.36 -9.49 -18.71
C GLU A 985 30.88 -9.65 -18.68
N ARG A 986 31.40 -10.85 -18.94
CA ARG A 986 32.84 -11.14 -19.03
C ARG A 986 33.46 -10.65 -20.33
N GLU A 987 32.80 -10.85 -21.47
CA GLU A 987 33.32 -10.48 -22.79
C GLU A 987 33.09 -9.00 -23.13
N PHE A 988 32.01 -8.40 -22.61
CA PHE A 988 31.61 -7.01 -22.90
C PHE A 988 31.42 -6.14 -21.63
N PRO A 989 32.33 -6.16 -20.64
CA PRO A 989 32.14 -5.54 -19.33
C PRO A 989 31.96 -4.02 -19.38
N ASP A 990 32.60 -3.36 -20.34
CA ASP A 990 32.60 -1.90 -20.50
C ASP A 990 31.61 -1.41 -21.57
N GLU A 991 31.00 -2.32 -22.32
CA GLU A 991 30.05 -1.97 -23.38
C GLU A 991 28.60 -2.10 -22.93
N PHE A 992 28.26 -3.22 -22.28
CA PHE A 992 26.89 -3.54 -21.91
C PHE A 992 26.71 -3.64 -20.40
N LYS A 993 25.55 -3.17 -19.94
CA LYS A 993 24.93 -3.62 -18.70
C LYS A 993 23.79 -4.56 -19.09
N VAL A 994 23.85 -5.77 -18.56
CA VAL A 994 22.89 -6.85 -18.81
C VAL A 994 21.76 -6.77 -17.80
N TRP A 995 20.53 -7.08 -18.20
CA TRP A 995 19.33 -7.09 -17.38
C TRP A 995 18.52 -8.34 -17.69
N TYR A 996 18.18 -9.16 -16.70
CA TYR A 996 17.48 -10.43 -16.92
C TYR A 996 16.61 -10.84 -15.73
N ASP A 997 15.67 -11.73 -16.00
CA ASP A 997 14.79 -12.41 -15.04
C ASP A 997 15.35 -13.80 -14.74
N SER A 998 15.89 -13.99 -13.52
CA SER A 998 16.45 -15.26 -13.07
C SER A 998 15.39 -16.32 -12.75
N LEU A 999 14.11 -15.94 -12.72
CA LEU A 999 12.96 -16.80 -12.43
C LEU A 999 12.22 -17.21 -13.70
N GLY A 1000 12.97 -17.54 -14.76
CA GLY A 1000 12.46 -18.14 -16.00
C GLY A 1000 12.21 -17.19 -17.15
N GLY A 1001 12.87 -16.02 -17.18
CA GLY A 1001 12.74 -15.05 -18.27
C GLY A 1001 13.19 -15.58 -19.63
N ASP A 1002 12.46 -15.20 -20.69
CA ASP A 1002 12.81 -15.50 -22.09
C ASP A 1002 13.43 -14.30 -22.83
N ALA A 1003 13.74 -13.22 -22.10
CA ALA A 1003 14.35 -12.01 -22.65
C ALA A 1003 15.48 -11.47 -21.77
N VAL A 1004 16.51 -10.93 -22.43
CA VAL A 1004 17.63 -10.21 -21.80
C VAL A 1004 17.68 -8.80 -22.39
N GLY A 1005 17.57 -7.80 -21.53
CA GLY A 1005 17.75 -6.41 -21.91
C GLY A 1005 19.22 -5.99 -21.83
N LEU A 1006 19.66 -5.17 -22.78
CA LEU A 1006 20.99 -4.57 -22.78
C LEU A 1006 20.90 -3.04 -22.77
N THR A 1007 21.68 -2.40 -21.91
CA THR A 1007 21.90 -0.93 -21.94
C THR A 1007 23.37 -0.62 -22.13
N LEU A 1008 23.67 0.44 -22.89
CA LEU A 1008 25.05 0.89 -23.10
C LEU A 1008 25.61 1.53 -21.83
N ARG A 1009 26.86 1.20 -21.48
CA ARG A 1009 27.60 1.96 -20.46
C ARG A 1009 28.18 3.21 -21.13
N ASN A 1010 28.00 4.38 -20.51
CA ASN A 1010 28.57 5.62 -21.04
C ASN A 1010 30.10 5.54 -21.01
N LYS A 1011 30.73 5.42 -22.18
CA LYS A 1011 32.18 5.57 -22.32
C LYS A 1011 32.54 6.99 -21.87
N SER A 1012 33.45 7.10 -20.91
CA SER A 1012 34.03 8.40 -20.54
C SER A 1012 34.62 9.05 -21.80
N SER A 1013 34.23 10.30 -22.04
CA SER A 1013 34.48 11.09 -23.24
C SER A 1013 35.97 11.41 -23.45
N LYS A 1014 36.77 10.40 -23.82
CA LYS A 1014 38.19 10.59 -24.20
C LYS A 1014 38.54 10.15 -25.62
N LYS A 1015 37.58 9.66 -26.42
CA LYS A 1015 37.77 9.43 -27.86
C LYS A 1015 36.90 10.39 -28.68
N ARG A 1016 37.28 11.67 -28.74
CA ARG A 1016 36.85 12.56 -29.84
C ARG A 1016 37.76 12.26 -31.04
N GLY A 1017 37.18 11.73 -32.13
CA GLY A 1017 37.89 11.64 -33.42
C GLY A 1017 37.67 10.37 -34.26
N ARG A 1018 36.52 9.68 -34.19
CA ARG A 1018 36.14 8.68 -35.21
C ARG A 1018 34.78 9.02 -35.78
N ASP A 1019 34.65 8.83 -37.10
CA ASP A 1019 33.44 9.13 -37.88
C ASP A 1019 32.19 8.49 -37.26
N VAL A 1020 31.11 9.26 -37.21
CA VAL A 1020 29.82 8.92 -36.58
C VAL A 1020 29.18 7.67 -37.22
N ASN A 1021 29.52 7.32 -38.46
CA ASN A 1021 29.08 6.07 -39.11
C ASN A 1021 29.79 4.81 -38.60
N CYS A 1022 30.90 4.94 -37.85
CA CYS A 1022 31.65 3.80 -37.33
C CYS A 1022 31.03 3.24 -36.03
N GLU A 1023 30.46 4.09 -35.18
CA GLU A 1023 29.95 3.69 -33.86
C GLU A 1023 28.71 2.78 -33.93
N ASP A 1024 27.80 3.02 -34.89
CA ASP A 1024 26.64 2.16 -35.13
C ASP A 1024 27.04 0.78 -35.69
N LYS A 1025 28.11 0.73 -36.49
CA LYS A 1025 28.62 -0.52 -37.05
C LYS A 1025 29.29 -1.37 -35.97
N ASP A 1026 30.11 -0.74 -35.13
CA ASP A 1026 30.78 -1.39 -33.99
C ASP A 1026 29.74 -1.99 -33.02
N LEU A 1027 28.65 -1.26 -32.71
CA LEU A 1027 27.57 -1.77 -31.87
C LEU A 1027 26.85 -2.99 -32.49
N ILE A 1028 26.55 -2.93 -33.79
CA ILE A 1028 25.91 -4.04 -34.50
C ILE A 1028 26.82 -5.27 -34.51
N ASP A 1029 28.13 -5.07 -34.68
CA ASP A 1029 29.11 -6.16 -34.66
C ASP A 1029 29.26 -6.76 -33.25
N SER A 1030 29.26 -5.94 -32.19
CA SER A 1030 29.17 -6.42 -30.80
C SER A 1030 27.88 -7.22 -30.55
N LEU A 1031 26.73 -6.76 -31.05
CA LEU A 1031 25.45 -7.50 -30.93
C LEU A 1031 25.45 -8.81 -31.73
N ARG A 1032 26.14 -8.87 -32.87
CA ARG A 1032 26.33 -10.13 -33.61
C ARG A 1032 27.22 -11.10 -32.83
N ALA A 1033 28.29 -10.60 -32.22
CA ALA A 1033 29.17 -11.41 -31.36
C ALA A 1033 28.41 -11.97 -30.16
N VAL A 1034 27.53 -11.18 -29.53
CA VAL A 1034 26.61 -11.66 -28.48
C VAL A 1034 25.67 -12.76 -29.01
N GLY A 1035 25.21 -12.64 -30.26
CA GLY A 1035 24.42 -13.68 -30.93
C GLY A 1035 25.18 -15.00 -31.13
N GLU A 1036 26.45 -14.93 -31.52
CA GLU A 1036 27.32 -16.10 -31.64
C GLU A 1036 27.67 -16.72 -30.29
N LEU A 1037 27.90 -15.89 -29.26
CA LEU A 1037 28.13 -16.35 -27.88
C LEU A 1037 26.94 -17.19 -27.37
N GLY A 1038 25.72 -16.78 -27.72
CA GLY A 1038 24.48 -17.47 -27.36
C GLY A 1038 23.97 -18.44 -28.41
N LYS A 1039 24.81 -18.90 -29.35
CA LYS A 1039 24.39 -19.77 -30.46
C LYS A 1039 23.65 -21.01 -29.97
N GLY A 1040 22.47 -21.26 -30.55
CA GLY A 1040 21.60 -22.36 -30.13
C GLY A 1040 20.66 -22.05 -28.96
N PHE A 1041 20.89 -20.95 -28.23
CA PHE A 1041 20.04 -20.48 -27.13
C PHE A 1041 19.32 -19.17 -27.47
N VAL A 1042 19.99 -18.27 -28.19
CA VAL A 1042 19.43 -17.00 -28.69
C VAL A 1042 18.50 -17.26 -29.88
N ARG A 1043 17.28 -16.75 -29.77
CA ARG A 1043 16.26 -16.76 -30.83
C ARG A 1043 16.39 -15.55 -31.74
N ASN A 1044 16.34 -14.35 -31.17
CA ASN A 1044 16.42 -13.10 -31.93
C ASN A 1044 17.16 -12.01 -31.13
N ILE A 1045 17.84 -11.08 -31.82
CA ILE A 1045 18.39 -9.86 -31.21
C ILE A 1045 17.82 -8.63 -31.94
N TYR A 1046 17.22 -7.72 -31.17
CA TYR A 1046 16.65 -6.47 -31.67
C TYR A 1046 17.40 -5.26 -31.11
N LEU A 1047 17.76 -4.32 -31.98
CA LEU A 1047 18.25 -3.00 -31.61
C LEU A 1047 17.06 -2.02 -31.61
N LEU A 1048 16.70 -1.49 -30.44
CA LEU A 1048 15.47 -0.71 -30.25
C LEU A 1048 15.68 0.80 -30.30
N LYS A 1049 16.75 1.28 -29.67
CA LYS A 1049 17.12 2.70 -29.65
C LYS A 1049 18.46 2.87 -30.35
N ALA A 1050 18.46 3.52 -31.51
CA ALA A 1050 19.69 4.07 -32.07
C ALA A 1050 20.30 5.04 -31.03
N PRO A 1051 21.64 5.12 -30.89
CA PRO A 1051 22.26 6.17 -30.10
C PRO A 1051 21.70 7.52 -30.58
N LYS A 1052 21.33 8.40 -29.65
CA LYS A 1052 20.81 9.72 -30.00
C LYS A 1052 21.88 10.46 -30.81
N VAL A 1053 21.68 10.54 -32.12
CA VAL A 1053 22.29 11.56 -32.97
C VAL A 1053 21.65 12.88 -32.56
N ASN A 1054 22.37 13.70 -31.80
CA ASN A 1054 22.17 15.15 -31.76
C ASN A 1054 23.38 15.83 -31.09
N SER A 1055 24.19 16.44 -31.98
CA SER A 1055 24.93 17.71 -31.89
C SER A 1055 25.78 18.01 -30.66
#